data_AF-A0A9W8FEC5-F1
#
_entry.id   AF-A0A9W8FEC5-F1
#
_cell.length_a   1.000
_cell.length_b   1.000
_cell.length_c   1.000
_cell.angle_alpha   90.00
_cell.angle_beta   90.00
_cell.angle_gamma   90.00
#
_symmetry.space_group_name_H-M   'P 1'
#
loop_
_entity.id
_entity.type
_entity.pdbx_description
1 polymer ?
#
loop_
_entity_poly.entity_id
_entity_poly.type
_entity_poly.pdbx_seq_one_letter_code
_entity_poly.pdbx_strand_id
1 'polypeptide(L)'
;MTGNSSSGAEEQPVSTPRPKQEAKDQMREYLKPDIKGIVDVASPGDVTGKGAVTRTTNSITKLVDDLFRSRDSPANDREERSKQSIRDWLSRNSKSRMAKKLVDYLFSLFSQFQRLVPVKGKASGRRSSKGKAAENTAVKTERDMYDPVKSFVSFISQCIRLQTNLKTPPKRLIKPFEKTDVRPKDSEYDWRVDIALKCASLKDTSSSRSVPRNSAVKDPAELEDRPELDETFAYMELKRHEADMDDAYAQLFRYTKELYMAQHDRRFIWGMVMCNTTVHACIFGPNYAAASKSMRLTMGTGRKDFIRLFVNWSFCDSRKLGYDPAISYDYKLQCLVIQADSSDNKTTKTFYSREVIVCAERMFGRHTRCFKATAKEPSPPDENDTRKPHEQMDCNIFIKTAWAEAPENAAADGRDEARHLADITARLKDIANVEGMYPKLYEGCNSGRVRFTDPVSGISYEDTSKTVLGDDVWSQLVDRNTALRVHKHMYTRGIGKPIKYIRSVPEFIIVAADVMRCHWEIIGKCDILHRDISVNNMLVRRNSNGEARGMLIDFDHSIAISNTDEPVHAERTGTLQFMSISNLEKSELKPTALDDWESMLYILCWVGTFGWNSKTRPDKTGSGKAPKKLHRWHQGTLEEIADAKRADLHDKKHFQNIISEFNRGLKNIDLLFGLVEKLRYVLIDEHPDKLRGALKDMDMQSNTETGMLDIVVLSDPFEERAAKWKELSESLLTVLEDSAQQTRERLRKYF
;
A
#
# COMPACT_ATOMS: atom_id res chain seq x y z
N MET A 1 -3.17 -18.64 -21.04
CA MET A 1 -2.25 -19.70 -20.59
C MET A 1 -1.52 -19.22 -19.34
N THR A 2 -1.99 -19.77 -18.21
CA THR A 2 -1.45 -19.79 -16.85
C THR A 2 -0.22 -18.93 -16.53
N GLY A 3 -0.47 -17.84 -15.78
CA GLY A 3 0.55 -17.10 -15.05
C GLY A 3 1.16 -17.97 -13.97
N ASN A 4 2.46 -18.23 -14.10
CA ASN A 4 3.27 -18.85 -13.06
C ASN A 4 3.80 -17.76 -12.14
N SER A 5 3.17 -17.69 -10.98
CA SER A 5 3.76 -17.51 -9.66
C SER A 5 5.28 -17.27 -9.63
N SER A 6 5.67 -16.13 -9.08
CA SER A 6 6.88 -15.99 -8.30
C SER A 6 6.92 -17.07 -7.22
N SER A 7 7.74 -18.11 -7.42
CA SER A 7 8.04 -19.07 -6.37
C SER A 7 9.56 -19.26 -6.25
N GLY A 8 10.01 -19.19 -5.00
CA GLY A 8 11.33 -19.60 -4.56
C GLY A 8 12.02 -18.56 -3.69
N ALA A 9 11.52 -18.35 -2.48
CA ALA A 9 12.21 -18.89 -1.32
C ALA A 9 11.12 -19.63 -0.53
N GLU A 10 11.24 -20.95 -0.43
CA GLU A 10 10.44 -21.71 0.52
C GLU A 10 11.02 -21.42 1.90
N GLU A 11 10.29 -20.62 2.67
CA GLU A 11 10.34 -20.60 4.12
C GLU A 11 10.22 -22.05 4.63
N GLN A 12 11.14 -22.51 5.47
CA GLN A 12 10.72 -23.43 6.53
C GLN A 12 10.12 -22.58 7.64
N PRO A 13 8.96 -22.96 8.18
CA PRO A 13 8.05 -22.03 8.83
C PRO A 13 8.58 -21.65 10.21
N VAL A 14 9.15 -20.44 10.34
CA VAL A 14 8.68 -19.60 11.45
C VAL A 14 7.18 -19.57 11.25
N SER A 15 6.38 -20.11 12.16
CA SER A 15 4.95 -20.32 11.89
C SER A 15 4.34 -18.99 11.43
N THR A 16 4.18 -18.83 10.12
CA THR A 16 3.53 -17.66 9.57
C THR A 16 2.15 -17.68 10.20
N PRO A 17 1.74 -16.60 10.90
CA PRO A 17 0.45 -16.59 11.53
C PRO A 17 -0.56 -16.97 10.44
N ARG A 18 -1.41 -17.97 10.68
CA ARG A 18 -2.46 -18.30 9.71
C ARG A 18 -3.13 -16.98 9.31
N PRO A 19 -3.57 -16.75 8.07
CA PRO A 19 -4.07 -15.43 7.62
C PRO A 19 -5.12 -14.78 8.53
N LYS A 20 -5.85 -15.60 9.33
CA LYS A 20 -6.76 -15.13 10.39
C LYS A 20 -6.04 -14.53 11.60
N GLN A 21 -4.94 -15.11 12.07
CA GLN A 21 -4.14 -14.63 13.18
C GLN A 21 -3.41 -13.33 12.81
N GLU A 22 -2.79 -13.27 11.63
CA GLU A 22 -2.14 -12.05 11.13
C GLU A 22 -3.11 -10.86 11.11
N ALA A 23 -4.34 -11.09 10.62
CA ALA A 23 -5.36 -10.05 10.60
C ALA A 23 -5.82 -9.61 12.00
N LYS A 24 -5.86 -10.54 12.97
CA LYS A 24 -6.17 -10.20 14.37
C LYS A 24 -5.05 -9.37 15.01
N ASP A 25 -3.80 -9.70 14.71
CA ASP A 25 -2.65 -8.99 15.23
C ASP A 25 -2.59 -7.57 14.64
N GLN A 26 -2.75 -7.44 13.32
CA GLN A 26 -2.87 -6.13 12.64
C GLN A 26 -4.06 -5.32 13.16
N MET A 27 -5.22 -5.94 13.38
CA MET A 27 -6.37 -5.26 13.96
C MET A 27 -6.05 -4.72 15.36
N ARG A 28 -5.43 -5.52 16.23
CA ARG A 28 -5.06 -5.07 17.59
C ARG A 28 -4.04 -3.94 17.59
N GLU A 29 -3.12 -3.96 16.62
CA GLU A 29 -2.09 -2.94 16.49
C GLU A 29 -2.65 -1.61 15.96
N TYR A 30 -3.44 -1.67 14.88
CA TYR A 30 -3.80 -0.47 14.11
C TYR A 30 -5.22 0.05 14.33
N LEU A 31 -6.18 -0.78 14.76
CA LEU A 31 -7.56 -0.34 14.90
C LEU A 31 -7.75 0.51 16.16
N LYS A 32 -8.17 1.77 15.98
CA LYS A 32 -8.65 2.62 17.06
C LYS A 32 -10.18 2.67 17.05
N PRO A 33 -10.87 2.10 18.05
CA PRO A 33 -12.33 2.09 18.12
C PRO A 33 -12.91 3.40 18.67
N ASP A 34 -14.23 3.56 18.54
CA ASP A 34 -15.04 4.62 19.16
C ASP A 34 -14.66 6.08 18.83
N ILE A 35 -14.11 6.28 17.64
CA ILE A 35 -13.64 7.59 17.18
C ILE A 35 -14.83 8.49 16.79
N LYS A 36 -14.85 9.71 17.35
CA LYS A 36 -15.85 10.74 17.00
C LYS A 36 -15.49 11.37 15.66
N GLY A 37 -16.49 11.72 14.87
CA GLY A 37 -16.32 12.46 13.62
C GLY A 37 -16.14 11.61 12.36
N ILE A 38 -15.93 10.29 12.49
CA ILE A 38 -15.77 9.37 11.34
C ILE A 38 -16.93 9.49 10.33
N VAL A 39 -18.17 9.58 10.80
CA VAL A 39 -19.36 9.74 9.94
C VAL A 39 -19.28 11.00 9.05
N ASP A 40 -18.56 12.03 9.50
CA ASP A 40 -18.48 13.34 8.85
C ASP A 40 -17.23 13.54 7.99
N VAL A 41 -16.27 12.60 7.99
CA VAL A 41 -15.07 12.63 7.13
C VAL A 41 -15.46 12.80 5.65
N ALA A 42 -16.50 12.09 5.22
CA ALA A 42 -17.03 12.18 3.85
C ALA A 42 -18.11 13.26 3.66
N SER A 43 -18.12 14.34 4.44
CA SER A 43 -19.10 15.42 4.29
C SER A 43 -18.71 16.39 3.14
N PRO A 44 -19.67 16.97 2.39
CA PRO A 44 -19.37 18.01 1.40
C PRO A 44 -18.56 19.17 1.98
N GLY A 45 -17.64 19.74 1.20
CA GLY A 45 -16.85 20.91 1.62
C GLY A 45 -17.69 22.18 1.72
N ASP A 46 -18.63 22.35 0.80
CA ASP A 46 -19.39 23.58 0.60
C ASP A 46 -20.64 23.69 1.48
N VAL A 47 -21.03 24.92 1.82
CA VAL A 47 -22.17 25.21 2.70
C VAL A 47 -23.49 24.68 2.12
N THR A 48 -23.66 24.77 0.80
CA THR A 48 -24.90 24.34 0.15
C THR A 48 -25.08 22.82 0.18
N GLY A 49 -23.99 22.09 -0.07
CA GLY A 49 -23.88 20.64 0.04
C GLY A 49 -24.10 20.16 1.48
N LYS A 50 -23.46 20.78 2.48
CA LYS A 50 -23.70 20.48 3.91
C LYS A 50 -25.16 20.69 4.30
N GLY A 51 -25.78 21.77 3.81
CA GLY A 51 -27.20 22.03 4.01
C GLY A 51 -28.10 20.98 3.34
N ALA A 52 -27.74 20.50 2.15
CA ALA A 52 -28.46 19.43 1.46
C ALA A 52 -28.38 18.11 2.24
N VAL A 53 -27.17 17.69 2.64
CA VAL A 53 -26.94 16.52 3.50
C VAL A 53 -27.81 16.56 4.76
N THR A 54 -27.81 17.70 5.46
CA THR A 54 -28.56 17.85 6.72
C THR A 54 -30.06 17.68 6.50
N ARG A 55 -30.62 18.35 5.46
CA ARG A 55 -32.04 18.24 5.12
C ARG A 55 -32.41 16.82 4.70
N THR A 56 -31.58 16.20 3.86
CA THR A 56 -31.79 14.82 3.38
C THR A 56 -31.78 13.83 4.54
N THR A 57 -30.76 13.90 5.39
CA THR A 57 -30.60 13.05 6.58
C THR A 57 -31.81 13.16 7.49
N ASN A 58 -32.20 14.40 7.86
CA ASN A 58 -33.33 14.62 8.76
C ASN A 58 -34.65 14.14 8.15
N SER A 59 -34.86 14.36 6.85
CA SER A 59 -36.07 13.94 6.14
C SER A 59 -36.21 12.41 6.10
N ILE A 60 -35.13 11.67 5.79
CA ILE A 60 -35.14 10.21 5.75
C ILE A 60 -35.26 9.63 7.17
N THR A 61 -34.53 10.20 8.14
CA THR A 61 -34.60 9.76 9.55
C THR A 61 -36.01 9.88 10.09
N LYS A 62 -36.71 11.00 9.80
CA LYS A 62 -38.10 11.18 10.21
C LYS A 62 -39.01 10.11 9.61
N LEU A 63 -38.89 9.81 8.31
CA LEU A 63 -39.66 8.74 7.68
C LEU A 63 -39.42 7.39 8.37
N VAL A 64 -38.15 7.04 8.61
CA VAL A 64 -37.79 5.79 9.28
C VAL A 64 -38.38 5.72 10.69
N ASP A 65 -38.30 6.80 11.47
CA ASP A 65 -38.88 6.86 12.81
C ASP A 65 -40.42 6.73 12.79
N ASP A 66 -41.09 7.38 11.83
CA ASP A 66 -42.55 7.26 11.64
C ASP A 66 -42.94 5.81 11.29
N LEU A 67 -42.16 5.12 10.44
CA LEU A 67 -42.38 3.71 10.10
C LEU A 67 -42.14 2.77 11.29
N PHE A 68 -41.17 3.07 12.16
CA PHE A 68 -41.00 2.34 13.42
C PHE A 68 -42.16 2.56 14.38
N ARG A 69 -42.74 3.77 14.45
CA ARG A 69 -43.93 4.05 15.29
C ARG A 69 -45.17 3.34 14.77
N SER A 70 -45.36 3.29 13.46
CA SER A 70 -46.48 2.56 12.82
C SER A 70 -46.44 1.06 13.13
N ARG A 71 -45.25 0.49 13.34
CA ARG A 71 -45.08 -0.91 13.77
C ARG A 71 -45.69 -1.21 15.14
N ASP A 72 -45.67 -0.24 16.05
CA ASP A 72 -46.18 -0.38 17.42
C ASP A 72 -47.71 -0.14 17.50
N SER A 73 -48.37 0.20 16.38
CA SER A 73 -49.82 0.35 16.27
C SER A 73 -50.57 -1.01 16.26
N PRO A 74 -51.91 -1.04 16.46
CA PRO A 74 -52.72 -2.26 16.35
C PRO A 74 -52.56 -2.98 15.00
N ALA A 75 -52.59 -4.32 15.01
CA ALA A 75 -52.20 -5.16 13.87
C ALA A 75 -52.94 -4.86 12.56
N ASN A 76 -54.23 -4.50 12.64
CA ASN A 76 -55.11 -4.37 11.48
C ASN A 76 -54.80 -3.14 10.60
N ASP A 77 -54.04 -2.15 11.09
CA ASP A 77 -53.77 -0.88 10.38
C ASP A 77 -52.27 -0.64 10.08
N ARG A 78 -51.36 -1.55 10.48
CA ARG A 78 -49.90 -1.27 10.47
C ARG A 78 -49.35 -0.98 9.08
N GLU A 79 -49.71 -1.82 8.12
CA GLU A 79 -49.25 -1.72 6.74
C GLU A 79 -49.74 -0.43 6.09
N GLU A 80 -51.05 -0.16 6.18
CA GLU A 80 -51.64 1.01 5.53
C GLU A 80 -51.12 2.33 6.14
N ARG A 81 -50.93 2.39 7.46
CA ARG A 81 -50.29 3.55 8.12
C ARG A 81 -48.86 3.77 7.63
N SER A 82 -48.10 2.68 7.49
CA SER A 82 -46.71 2.74 7.01
C SER A 82 -46.65 3.21 5.55
N LYS A 83 -47.53 2.67 4.69
CA LYS A 83 -47.69 3.12 3.30
C LYS A 83 -48.14 4.58 3.23
N GLN A 84 -49.03 5.02 4.13
CA GLN A 84 -49.46 6.41 4.19
C GLN A 84 -48.30 7.34 4.58
N SER A 85 -47.48 6.97 5.57
CA SER A 85 -46.26 7.73 5.91
C SER A 85 -45.31 7.86 4.71
N ILE A 86 -45.15 6.80 3.91
CA ILE A 86 -44.36 6.85 2.67
C ILE A 86 -45.01 7.78 1.64
N ARG A 87 -46.33 7.70 1.41
CA ARG A 87 -47.04 8.60 0.47
C ARG A 87 -46.87 10.06 0.87
N ASP A 88 -47.05 10.37 2.15
CA ASP A 88 -46.91 11.72 2.70
C ASP A 88 -45.46 12.22 2.62
N TRP A 89 -44.49 11.33 2.78
CA TRP A 89 -43.08 11.68 2.60
C TRP A 89 -42.76 11.97 1.13
N LEU A 90 -43.23 11.14 0.21
CA LEU A 90 -43.00 11.29 -1.23
C LEU A 90 -43.63 12.58 -1.77
N SER A 91 -44.83 12.95 -1.32
CA SER A 91 -45.49 14.20 -1.75
C SER A 91 -44.69 15.45 -1.38
N ARG A 92 -43.92 15.41 -0.30
CA ARG A 92 -43.06 16.51 0.17
C ARG A 92 -41.68 16.53 -0.49
N ASN A 93 -41.13 15.36 -0.82
CA ASN A 93 -39.72 15.23 -1.22
C ASN A 93 -39.49 14.94 -2.71
N SER A 94 -40.51 14.44 -3.42
CA SER A 94 -40.41 14.06 -4.82
C SER A 94 -41.47 14.74 -5.68
N LYS A 95 -41.05 15.28 -6.84
CA LYS A 95 -41.96 15.78 -7.88
C LYS A 95 -42.37 14.70 -8.88
N SER A 96 -41.79 13.50 -8.79
CA SER A 96 -41.99 12.43 -9.77
C SER A 96 -43.35 11.75 -9.60
N ARG A 97 -44.16 11.73 -10.68
CA ARG A 97 -45.40 10.94 -10.73
C ARG A 97 -45.13 9.44 -10.58
N MET A 98 -43.97 8.94 -11.02
CA MET A 98 -43.57 7.54 -10.83
C MET A 98 -43.23 7.21 -9.38
N ALA A 99 -42.85 8.19 -8.56
CA ALA A 99 -42.53 7.95 -7.14
C ALA A 99 -43.73 7.38 -6.37
N LYS A 100 -44.97 7.77 -6.74
CA LYS A 100 -46.20 7.22 -6.15
C LYS A 100 -46.38 5.72 -6.40
N LYS A 101 -45.77 5.17 -7.45
CA LYS A 101 -45.77 3.73 -7.77
C LYS A 101 -44.73 2.94 -6.97
N LEU A 102 -43.84 3.62 -6.23
CA LEU A 102 -42.77 2.99 -5.44
C LEU A 102 -43.15 2.80 -3.96
N VAL A 103 -44.38 3.15 -3.55
CA VAL A 103 -44.82 3.04 -2.15
C VAL A 103 -44.71 1.60 -1.66
N ASP A 104 -45.26 0.64 -2.39
CA ASP A 104 -45.22 -0.78 -2.01
C ASP A 104 -43.79 -1.33 -2.02
N TYR A 105 -42.95 -0.87 -2.95
CA TYR A 105 -41.55 -1.27 -3.01
C TYR A 105 -40.74 -0.75 -1.81
N LEU A 106 -40.86 0.54 -1.48
CA LEU A 106 -40.21 1.12 -0.30
C LEU A 106 -40.72 0.48 1.00
N PHE A 107 -42.03 0.22 1.08
CA PHE A 107 -42.62 -0.50 2.21
C PHE A 107 -42.06 -1.92 2.32
N SER A 108 -41.95 -2.65 1.21
CA SER A 108 -41.38 -4.00 1.18
C SER A 108 -39.92 -4.03 1.68
N LEU A 109 -39.07 -3.12 1.19
CA LEU A 109 -37.68 -3.01 1.64
C LEU A 109 -37.60 -2.73 3.14
N PHE A 110 -38.37 -1.75 3.64
CA PHE A 110 -38.35 -1.42 5.06
C PHE A 110 -38.92 -2.54 5.94
N SER A 111 -39.96 -3.23 5.47
CA SER A 111 -40.56 -4.37 6.20
C SER A 111 -39.59 -5.54 6.35
N GLN A 112 -38.71 -5.77 5.37
CA GLN A 112 -37.63 -6.74 5.50
C GLN A 112 -36.63 -6.33 6.58
N PHE A 113 -36.20 -5.06 6.59
CA PHE A 113 -35.33 -4.54 7.64
C PHE A 113 -35.94 -4.67 9.04
N GLN A 114 -37.25 -4.43 9.19
CA GLN A 114 -37.93 -4.56 10.47
C GLN A 114 -37.82 -5.95 11.11
N ARG A 115 -37.53 -7.01 10.33
CA ARG A 115 -37.30 -8.37 10.83
C ARG A 115 -36.05 -8.48 11.70
N LEU A 116 -35.06 -7.61 11.52
CA LEU A 116 -33.85 -7.54 12.37
C LEU A 116 -34.15 -7.00 13.77
N VAL A 117 -35.13 -6.12 13.90
CA VAL A 117 -35.35 -5.35 15.14
C VAL A 117 -36.47 -5.99 15.95
N PRO A 118 -36.22 -6.52 17.17
CA PRO A 118 -37.25 -7.14 17.98
C PRO A 118 -38.40 -6.16 18.33
N VAL A 119 -39.61 -6.69 18.48
CA VAL A 119 -40.80 -5.93 18.86
C VAL A 119 -40.80 -5.70 20.37
N LYS A 120 -41.03 -4.47 20.83
CA LYS A 120 -41.21 -4.17 22.25
C LYS A 120 -42.44 -4.94 22.77
N GLY A 121 -42.23 -5.93 23.64
CA GLY A 121 -43.33 -6.60 24.37
C GLY A 121 -43.35 -8.13 24.37
N LYS A 122 -42.52 -8.86 23.61
CA LYS A 122 -42.37 -10.32 23.77
C LYS A 122 -41.22 -10.69 24.71
N ALA A 123 -41.34 -10.32 25.98
CA ALA A 123 -40.63 -11.04 27.04
C ALA A 123 -41.42 -12.33 27.32
N SER A 124 -41.10 -13.44 26.65
CA SER A 124 -41.64 -14.74 27.06
C SER A 124 -40.99 -15.09 28.39
N GLY A 125 -41.76 -14.94 29.48
CA GLY A 125 -41.35 -15.35 30.81
C GLY A 125 -40.99 -16.83 30.85
N ARG A 126 -39.70 -17.12 31.05
CA ARG A 126 -39.21 -18.27 31.83
C ARG A 126 -37.76 -18.02 32.18
N ARG A 127 -37.51 -17.58 33.42
CA ARG A 127 -36.19 -17.66 34.05
C ARG A 127 -35.90 -19.16 34.29
N SER A 128 -35.05 -19.78 33.48
CA SER A 128 -34.34 -20.99 33.91
C SER A 128 -33.04 -20.57 34.58
N SER A 129 -32.84 -21.03 35.80
CA SER A 129 -31.60 -20.87 36.54
C SER A 129 -30.47 -21.66 35.85
N LYS A 130 -29.29 -21.01 35.76
CA LYS A 130 -28.02 -21.46 35.17
C LYS A 130 -27.92 -21.34 33.63
N GLY A 131 -27.05 -20.43 33.18
CA GLY A 131 -26.62 -20.28 31.79
C GLY A 131 -26.68 -18.83 31.31
N LYS A 132 -25.64 -18.39 30.59
CA LYS A 132 -25.42 -17.05 29.99
C LYS A 132 -26.72 -16.35 29.57
N ALA A 133 -26.85 -15.07 29.88
CA ALA A 133 -27.98 -14.24 29.46
C ALA A 133 -28.18 -14.35 27.93
N ALA A 134 -29.22 -15.06 27.50
CA ALA A 134 -29.58 -15.16 26.10
C ALA A 134 -30.15 -13.81 25.65
N GLU A 135 -29.36 -13.04 24.90
CA GLU A 135 -29.89 -11.90 24.16
C GLU A 135 -30.95 -12.39 23.19
N ASN A 136 -32.17 -11.86 23.36
CA ASN A 136 -33.35 -12.23 22.59
C ASN A 136 -33.23 -11.65 21.17
N THR A 137 -32.48 -12.33 20.29
CA THR A 137 -32.26 -11.94 18.89
C THR A 137 -33.39 -12.49 18.01
N ALA A 138 -33.99 -11.65 17.16
CA ALA A 138 -35.04 -12.08 16.21
C ALA A 138 -34.51 -13.01 15.09
N VAL A 139 -33.18 -13.15 15.02
CA VAL A 139 -32.39 -13.76 13.95
C VAL A 139 -31.79 -15.07 14.47
N LYS A 140 -31.91 -16.17 13.71
CA LYS A 140 -31.44 -17.51 14.12
C LYS A 140 -29.98 -17.76 13.72
N THR A 141 -29.58 -17.27 12.55
CA THR A 141 -28.24 -17.44 11.97
C THR A 141 -27.69 -16.11 11.45
N GLU A 142 -26.37 -16.00 11.27
CA GLU A 142 -25.74 -14.81 10.67
C GLU A 142 -26.33 -14.47 9.29
N ARG A 143 -26.59 -15.50 8.47
CA ARG A 143 -27.18 -15.34 7.13
C ARG A 143 -28.57 -14.73 7.13
N ASP A 144 -29.35 -14.93 8.18
CA ASP A 144 -30.69 -14.33 8.31
C ASP A 144 -30.61 -12.79 8.44
N MET A 145 -29.42 -12.21 8.68
CA MET A 145 -29.21 -10.77 8.74
C MET A 145 -29.04 -10.13 7.35
N TYR A 146 -28.53 -10.87 6.36
CA TYR A 146 -28.03 -10.28 5.11
C TYR A 146 -29.12 -9.56 4.31
N ASP A 147 -30.25 -10.22 4.03
CA ASP A 147 -31.35 -9.63 3.26
C ASP A 147 -32.01 -8.43 3.96
N PRO A 148 -32.31 -8.49 5.28
CA PRO A 148 -32.77 -7.33 6.03
C PRO A 148 -31.81 -6.13 5.99
N VAL A 149 -30.49 -6.33 6.15
CA VAL A 149 -29.50 -5.24 6.07
C VAL A 149 -29.42 -4.69 4.65
N LYS A 150 -29.32 -5.57 3.65
CA LYS A 150 -29.32 -5.22 2.22
C LYS A 150 -30.54 -4.37 1.86
N SER A 151 -31.72 -4.80 2.31
CA SER A 151 -32.97 -4.08 2.08
C SER A 151 -33.00 -2.70 2.72
N PHE A 152 -32.40 -2.53 3.90
CA PHE A 152 -32.33 -1.21 4.54
C PHE A 152 -31.40 -0.26 3.79
N VAL A 153 -30.22 -0.73 3.37
CA VAL A 153 -29.30 0.08 2.56
C VAL A 153 -29.98 0.48 1.24
N SER A 154 -30.63 -0.47 0.56
CA SER A 154 -31.42 -0.21 -0.64
C SER A 154 -32.55 0.79 -0.39
N PHE A 155 -33.25 0.69 0.74
CA PHE A 155 -34.30 1.66 1.13
C PHE A 155 -33.72 3.08 1.24
N ILE A 156 -32.62 3.25 1.96
CA ILE A 156 -31.95 4.56 2.12
C ILE A 156 -31.52 5.10 0.76
N SER A 157 -30.87 4.26 -0.06
CA SER A 157 -30.42 4.62 -1.41
C SER A 157 -31.58 5.13 -2.29
N GLN A 158 -32.73 4.46 -2.22
CA GLN A 158 -33.92 4.86 -2.96
C GLN A 158 -34.55 6.14 -2.41
N CYS A 159 -34.57 6.31 -1.09
CA CYS A 159 -35.00 7.57 -0.49
C CYS A 159 -34.10 8.74 -0.96
N ILE A 160 -32.77 8.57 -0.97
CA ILE A 160 -31.84 9.59 -1.47
C ILE A 160 -32.14 9.92 -2.94
N ARG A 161 -32.29 8.91 -3.80
CA ARG A 161 -32.64 9.09 -5.22
C ARG A 161 -33.93 9.88 -5.43
N LEU A 162 -34.93 9.67 -4.55
CA LEU A 162 -36.26 10.28 -4.69
C LEU A 162 -36.35 11.73 -4.19
N GLN A 163 -35.30 12.25 -3.55
CA GLN A 163 -35.24 13.64 -3.11
C GLN A 163 -34.90 14.61 -4.26
N THR A 164 -35.84 14.79 -5.18
CA THR A 164 -35.66 15.62 -6.38
C THR A 164 -35.83 17.12 -6.12
N ASN A 165 -36.22 17.52 -4.91
CA ASN A 165 -36.51 18.93 -4.56
C ASN A 165 -35.29 19.71 -4.04
N LEU A 166 -34.11 19.08 -4.04
CA LEU A 166 -32.89 19.68 -3.52
C LEU A 166 -32.26 20.62 -4.54
N LYS A 167 -31.69 21.73 -4.06
CA LYS A 167 -30.86 22.63 -4.89
C LYS A 167 -29.59 21.94 -5.39
N THR A 168 -28.98 21.13 -4.54
CA THR A 168 -27.80 20.32 -4.84
C THR A 168 -28.24 18.85 -4.87
N PRO A 169 -28.23 18.18 -6.04
CA PRO A 169 -28.55 16.77 -6.11
C PRO A 169 -27.40 15.90 -5.58
N PRO A 170 -27.67 14.66 -5.16
CA PRO A 170 -26.61 13.68 -4.88
C PRO A 170 -25.75 13.44 -6.12
N LYS A 171 -24.47 13.16 -5.93
CA LYS A 171 -23.52 12.85 -7.02
C LYS A 171 -23.57 11.39 -7.44
N ARG A 172 -23.92 10.52 -6.50
CA ARG A 172 -23.99 9.05 -6.68
C ARG A 172 -24.99 8.44 -5.71
N LEU A 173 -25.28 7.16 -5.89
CA LEU A 173 -26.00 6.34 -4.91
C LEU A 173 -25.05 5.27 -4.40
N ILE A 174 -25.14 4.94 -3.12
CA ILE A 174 -24.50 3.74 -2.58
C ILE A 174 -25.56 2.64 -2.51
N LYS A 175 -25.25 1.47 -3.07
CA LYS A 175 -26.16 0.32 -3.13
C LYS A 175 -25.39 -0.96 -2.80
N PRO A 176 -26.04 -1.97 -2.21
CA PRO A 176 -25.44 -3.29 -2.10
C PRO A 176 -25.43 -4.00 -3.46
N PHE A 177 -24.50 -4.93 -3.65
CA PHE A 177 -24.62 -5.95 -4.70
C PHE A 177 -25.78 -6.90 -4.38
N GLU A 178 -26.36 -7.54 -5.39
CA GLU A 178 -27.48 -8.47 -5.15
C GLU A 178 -27.04 -9.75 -4.44
N LYS A 179 -25.86 -10.28 -4.78
CA LYS A 179 -25.31 -11.47 -4.14
C LYS A 179 -24.62 -11.11 -2.82
N THR A 180 -24.92 -11.89 -1.78
CA THR A 180 -24.35 -11.80 -0.44
C THR A 180 -23.68 -13.12 -0.09
N ASP A 181 -22.72 -13.09 0.85
CA ASP A 181 -21.89 -14.25 1.22
C ASP A 181 -21.30 -14.87 -0.05
N VAL A 182 -20.49 -14.12 -0.78
CA VAL A 182 -19.89 -14.60 -2.05
C VAL A 182 -18.43 -14.22 -2.12
N ARG A 183 -17.64 -15.07 -2.77
CA ARG A 183 -16.28 -14.69 -3.18
C ARG A 183 -16.41 -13.61 -4.26
N PRO A 184 -15.67 -12.49 -4.23
CA PRO A 184 -15.65 -11.57 -5.37
C PRO A 184 -15.26 -12.29 -6.67
N LYS A 185 -15.74 -11.84 -7.82
CA LYS A 185 -15.60 -12.56 -9.11
C LYS A 185 -14.14 -12.68 -9.56
N ASP A 186 -13.38 -11.64 -9.31
CA ASP A 186 -11.99 -11.39 -9.68
C ASP A 186 -11.02 -11.51 -8.50
N SER A 187 -11.51 -11.94 -7.32
CA SER A 187 -10.65 -12.25 -6.18
C SER A 187 -9.90 -13.55 -6.42
N GLU A 188 -8.60 -13.56 -6.12
CA GLU A 188 -7.76 -14.77 -6.15
C GLU A 188 -7.94 -15.64 -4.91
N TYR A 189 -8.55 -15.12 -3.85
CA TYR A 189 -8.71 -15.80 -2.57
C TYR A 189 -10.10 -16.43 -2.42
N ASP A 190 -10.19 -17.50 -1.63
CA ASP A 190 -11.43 -18.29 -1.47
C ASP A 190 -12.41 -17.75 -0.41
N TRP A 191 -12.11 -16.63 0.24
CA TRP A 191 -13.01 -16.09 1.25
C TRP A 191 -14.27 -15.45 0.64
N ARG A 192 -15.34 -15.46 1.43
CA ARG A 192 -16.65 -14.93 1.05
C ARG A 192 -16.91 -13.67 1.85
N VAL A 193 -17.36 -12.62 1.17
CA VAL A 193 -17.74 -11.36 1.82
C VAL A 193 -19.25 -11.39 2.09
N ASP A 194 -19.67 -10.95 3.27
CA ASP A 194 -21.09 -10.96 3.66
C ASP A 194 -21.91 -10.03 2.77
N ILE A 195 -21.56 -8.75 2.75
CA ILE A 195 -22.20 -7.75 1.88
C ILE A 195 -21.12 -6.84 1.29
N ALA A 196 -21.18 -6.61 -0.02
CA ALA A 196 -20.39 -5.59 -0.69
C ALA A 196 -21.29 -4.43 -1.13
N LEU A 197 -20.75 -3.22 -1.09
CA LEU A 197 -21.39 -1.99 -1.54
C LEU A 197 -20.69 -1.47 -2.80
N LYS A 198 -21.45 -0.82 -3.69
CA LYS A 198 -20.95 -0.15 -4.90
C LYS A 198 -21.50 1.25 -5.04
N CYS A 199 -20.78 2.08 -5.80
CA CYS A 199 -21.28 3.36 -6.28
C CYS A 199 -22.12 3.15 -7.55
N ALA A 200 -23.34 3.66 -7.57
CA ALA A 200 -24.26 3.59 -8.71
C ALA A 200 -24.64 4.99 -9.21
N SER A 201 -24.97 5.07 -10.50
CA SER A 201 -25.45 6.30 -11.13
C SER A 201 -26.87 6.64 -10.67
N LEU A 202 -27.21 7.93 -10.64
CA LEU A 202 -28.59 8.37 -10.40
C LEU A 202 -29.56 7.88 -11.47
N LYS A 203 -29.06 7.62 -12.68
CA LYS A 203 -29.84 7.11 -13.81
C LYS A 203 -30.07 5.60 -13.74
N ASP A 204 -29.41 4.89 -12.83
CA ASP A 204 -29.62 3.44 -12.66
C ASP A 204 -31.01 3.21 -12.06
N THR A 205 -31.96 2.96 -12.96
CA THR A 205 -33.34 2.60 -12.68
C THR A 205 -33.52 1.10 -12.44
N SER A 206 -32.49 0.31 -12.70
CA SER A 206 -32.50 -1.15 -12.62
C SER A 206 -32.73 -1.66 -11.19
N SER A 207 -33.89 -2.31 -11.04
CA SER A 207 -33.99 -3.69 -10.54
C SER A 207 -33.79 -4.73 -11.66
N SER A 208 -33.30 -4.33 -12.84
CA SER A 208 -32.90 -5.20 -13.96
C SER A 208 -32.00 -4.43 -14.95
N ARG A 209 -30.77 -4.89 -15.21
CA ARG A 209 -29.93 -4.42 -16.34
C ARG A 209 -30.71 -4.67 -17.63
N SER A 210 -31.10 -3.63 -18.37
CA SER A 210 -31.35 -3.76 -19.81
C SER A 210 -30.01 -3.51 -20.53
N VAL A 211 -29.44 -4.60 -21.04
CA VAL A 211 -28.18 -4.66 -21.80
C VAL A 211 -28.27 -3.80 -23.07
N PRO A 212 -27.18 -3.13 -23.50
CA PRO A 212 -27.09 -2.57 -24.86
C PRO A 212 -27.32 -3.68 -25.89
N ARG A 213 -28.18 -3.41 -26.88
CA ARG A 213 -28.72 -4.42 -27.81
C ARG A 213 -27.72 -5.09 -28.77
N ASN A 214 -26.40 -5.01 -28.55
CA ASN A 214 -25.37 -5.54 -29.44
C ASN A 214 -24.20 -6.19 -28.69
N SER A 215 -24.46 -7.18 -27.85
CA SER A 215 -23.47 -8.24 -27.59
C SER A 215 -24.20 -9.55 -27.32
N ALA A 216 -23.84 -10.59 -28.07
CA ALA A 216 -24.35 -11.94 -27.88
C ALA A 216 -23.72 -12.53 -26.61
N VAL A 217 -24.28 -12.20 -25.44
CA VAL A 217 -23.89 -12.85 -24.17
C VAL A 217 -24.54 -14.23 -24.12
N LYS A 218 -23.71 -15.29 -24.13
CA LYS A 218 -24.13 -16.69 -24.22
C LYS A 218 -24.25 -17.42 -22.87
N ASP A 219 -23.97 -16.78 -21.73
CA ASP A 219 -23.99 -17.46 -20.43
C ASP A 219 -24.85 -16.70 -19.38
N PRO A 220 -25.90 -17.32 -18.81
CA PRO A 220 -26.68 -16.76 -17.70
C PRO A 220 -25.84 -16.43 -16.45
N ALA A 221 -24.67 -17.06 -16.26
CA ALA A 221 -23.76 -16.75 -15.16
C ALA A 221 -23.11 -15.35 -15.27
N GLU A 222 -23.02 -14.77 -16.48
CA GLU A 222 -22.51 -13.42 -16.70
C GLU A 222 -23.54 -12.31 -16.37
N LEU A 223 -24.80 -12.68 -16.09
CA LEU A 223 -25.86 -11.75 -15.68
C LEU A 223 -25.97 -11.54 -14.16
N GLU A 224 -25.22 -12.28 -13.34
CA GLU A 224 -25.32 -12.16 -11.88
C GLU A 224 -24.59 -10.91 -11.36
N ASP A 225 -25.28 -10.05 -10.58
CA ASP A 225 -24.71 -8.87 -9.91
C ASP A 225 -23.86 -9.27 -8.70
N ARG A 226 -22.76 -9.97 -8.98
CA ARG A 226 -21.74 -10.43 -8.05
C ARG A 226 -20.66 -9.34 -7.88
N PRO A 227 -20.10 -9.14 -6.68
CA PRO A 227 -19.05 -8.15 -6.45
C PRO A 227 -17.81 -8.41 -7.31
N GLU A 228 -17.33 -7.37 -7.99
CA GLU A 228 -16.00 -7.28 -8.60
C GLU A 228 -15.16 -6.31 -7.75
N LEU A 229 -13.86 -6.60 -7.57
CA LEU A 229 -12.99 -5.81 -6.69
C LEU A 229 -12.86 -4.38 -7.20
N ASP A 230 -12.85 -4.15 -8.51
CA ASP A 230 -12.77 -2.83 -9.13
C ASP A 230 -14.05 -1.97 -8.95
N GLU A 231 -15.23 -2.58 -8.93
CA GLU A 231 -16.52 -1.91 -8.72
C GLU A 231 -16.89 -1.75 -7.24
N THR A 232 -16.24 -2.50 -6.34
CA THR A 232 -16.57 -2.52 -4.91
C THR A 232 -16.12 -1.25 -4.19
N PHE A 233 -17.08 -0.49 -3.66
CA PHE A 233 -16.81 0.70 -2.86
C PHE A 233 -16.34 0.37 -1.43
N ALA A 234 -17.05 -0.54 -0.75
CA ALA A 234 -16.84 -0.90 0.65
C ALA A 234 -17.43 -2.28 0.97
N TYR A 235 -16.86 -2.98 1.95
CA TYR A 235 -17.42 -4.22 2.51
C TYR A 235 -18.16 -3.96 3.82
N MET A 236 -19.18 -4.78 4.09
CA MET A 236 -19.82 -4.88 5.40
C MET A 236 -19.69 -6.31 5.92
N GLU A 237 -19.09 -6.47 7.09
CA GLU A 237 -18.98 -7.75 7.79
C GLU A 237 -20.01 -7.82 8.91
N LEU A 238 -20.80 -8.91 8.94
CA LEU A 238 -21.92 -9.07 9.84
C LEU A 238 -21.63 -10.21 10.83
N LYS A 239 -22.00 -10.00 12.08
CA LYS A 239 -21.98 -11.04 13.12
C LYS A 239 -23.26 -11.01 13.92
N ARG A 240 -23.66 -12.17 14.41
CA ARG A 240 -24.89 -12.29 15.19
C ARG A 240 -24.78 -11.66 16.58
N HIS A 241 -23.64 -11.81 17.25
CA HIS A 241 -23.49 -11.39 18.64
C HIS A 241 -22.51 -10.23 18.76
N GLU A 242 -22.78 -9.29 19.67
CA GLU A 242 -21.84 -8.18 19.97
C GLU A 242 -20.48 -8.68 20.47
N ALA A 243 -20.43 -9.89 21.05
CA ALA A 243 -19.19 -10.53 21.49
C ALA A 243 -18.23 -10.90 20.33
N ASP A 244 -18.73 -10.97 19.10
CA ASP A 244 -17.95 -11.36 17.92
C ASP A 244 -17.34 -10.14 17.19
N MET A 245 -17.40 -8.95 17.79
CA MET A 245 -16.95 -7.69 17.16
C MET A 245 -15.50 -7.74 16.67
N ASP A 246 -14.58 -8.27 17.47
CA ASP A 246 -13.16 -8.41 17.09
C ASP A 246 -13.00 -9.38 15.90
N ASP A 247 -13.80 -10.44 15.86
CA ASP A 247 -13.80 -11.38 14.74
C ASP A 247 -14.39 -10.75 13.47
N ALA A 248 -15.34 -9.83 13.59
CA ALA A 248 -15.86 -9.04 12.47
C ALA A 248 -14.80 -8.07 11.94
N TYR A 249 -14.13 -7.32 12.82
CA TYR A 249 -13.05 -6.42 12.40
C TYR A 249 -11.92 -7.18 11.73
N ALA A 250 -11.43 -8.28 12.32
CA ALA A 250 -10.36 -9.07 11.74
C ALA A 250 -10.73 -9.63 10.34
N GLN A 251 -11.99 -9.98 10.10
CA GLN A 251 -12.45 -10.40 8.78
C GLN A 251 -12.51 -9.24 7.78
N LEU A 252 -13.08 -8.11 8.19
CA LEU A 252 -13.13 -6.90 7.36
C LEU A 252 -11.73 -6.46 6.92
N PHE A 253 -10.77 -6.47 7.84
CA PHE A 253 -9.35 -6.21 7.57
C PHE A 253 -8.86 -7.07 6.39
N ARG A 254 -9.07 -8.39 6.43
CA ARG A 254 -8.58 -9.30 5.38
C ARG A 254 -9.10 -8.93 3.99
N TYR A 255 -10.38 -8.61 3.86
CA TYR A 255 -10.99 -8.31 2.57
C TYR A 255 -10.54 -6.95 2.01
N THR A 256 -10.36 -5.96 2.89
CA THR A 256 -9.97 -4.60 2.50
C THR A 256 -8.61 -4.54 1.81
N LYS A 257 -7.68 -5.46 2.11
CA LYS A 257 -6.38 -5.53 1.44
C LYS A 257 -6.49 -5.75 -0.07
N GLU A 258 -7.42 -6.59 -0.53
CA GLU A 258 -7.58 -6.86 -1.98
C GLU A 258 -8.09 -5.65 -2.75
N LEU A 259 -8.92 -4.81 -2.11
CA LEU A 259 -9.39 -3.57 -2.74
C LEU A 259 -8.21 -2.62 -3.02
N TYR A 260 -7.21 -2.54 -2.14
CA TYR A 260 -5.99 -1.78 -2.44
C TYR A 260 -5.18 -2.38 -3.59
N MET A 261 -5.13 -3.73 -3.68
CA MET A 261 -4.44 -4.40 -4.78
C MET A 261 -5.11 -4.14 -6.12
N ALA A 262 -6.44 -4.22 -6.19
CA ALA A 262 -7.21 -4.11 -7.43
C ALA A 262 -7.49 -2.65 -7.85
N GLN A 263 -7.75 -1.75 -6.88
CA GLN A 263 -8.12 -0.37 -7.17
C GLN A 263 -6.93 0.57 -6.98
N HIS A 264 -6.31 0.95 -8.09
CA HIS A 264 -5.06 1.72 -8.10
C HIS A 264 -5.20 3.20 -7.77
N ASP A 265 -6.43 3.70 -7.72
CA ASP A 265 -6.80 5.07 -7.36
C ASP A 265 -7.21 5.19 -5.88
N ARG A 266 -7.05 4.16 -5.03
CA ARG A 266 -7.43 4.25 -3.62
C ARG A 266 -6.37 4.91 -2.74
N ARG A 267 -6.77 6.01 -2.11
CA ARG A 267 -6.10 6.74 -1.01
C ARG A 267 -6.45 6.15 0.36
N PHE A 268 -7.72 5.79 0.55
CA PHE A 268 -8.24 5.13 1.74
C PHE A 268 -9.49 4.30 1.41
N ILE A 269 -9.85 3.38 2.30
CA ILE A 269 -10.99 2.48 2.12
C ILE A 269 -12.01 2.61 3.24
N TRP A 270 -13.29 2.56 2.87
CA TRP A 270 -14.40 2.45 3.80
C TRP A 270 -14.77 0.98 4.00
N GLY A 271 -15.19 0.64 5.22
CA GLY A 271 -15.83 -0.63 5.53
C GLY A 271 -16.83 -0.46 6.66
N MET A 272 -17.56 -1.52 6.98
CA MET A 272 -18.50 -1.52 8.10
C MET A 272 -18.48 -2.86 8.79
N VAL A 273 -18.62 -2.85 10.11
CA VAL A 273 -18.98 -4.05 10.87
C VAL A 273 -20.35 -3.87 11.48
N MET A 274 -21.14 -4.94 11.50
CA MET A 274 -22.45 -4.94 12.13
C MET A 274 -22.61 -6.19 12.99
N CYS A 275 -22.61 -6.00 14.30
CA CYS A 275 -22.93 -7.05 15.25
C CYS A 275 -24.35 -6.87 15.76
N ASN A 276 -25.24 -7.84 15.51
CA ASN A 276 -26.66 -7.74 15.83
C ASN A 276 -27.34 -6.50 15.21
N THR A 277 -27.53 -5.43 15.99
CA THR A 277 -28.10 -4.14 15.53
C THR A 277 -27.16 -2.96 15.74
N THR A 278 -25.92 -3.24 16.15
CA THR A 278 -24.88 -2.26 16.43
C THR A 278 -23.92 -2.22 15.25
N VAL A 279 -23.77 -1.03 14.66
CA VAL A 279 -22.93 -0.82 13.47
C VAL A 279 -21.76 0.08 13.81
N HIS A 280 -20.59 -0.21 13.26
CA HIS A 280 -19.44 0.69 13.25
C HIS A 280 -19.00 0.92 11.80
N ALA A 281 -18.85 2.19 11.42
CA ALA A 281 -18.23 2.56 10.15
C ALA A 281 -16.72 2.59 10.35
N CYS A 282 -15.98 1.98 9.43
CA CYS A 282 -14.53 1.86 9.48
C CYS A 282 -13.89 2.64 8.33
N ILE A 283 -12.77 3.29 8.61
CA ILE A 283 -11.90 3.88 7.60
C ILE A 283 -10.49 3.29 7.74
N PHE A 284 -9.93 2.88 6.62
CA PHE A 284 -8.63 2.24 6.51
C PHE A 284 -7.73 3.12 5.65
N GLY A 285 -6.65 3.62 6.22
CA GLY A 285 -5.63 4.40 5.54
C GLY A 285 -4.26 3.73 5.60
N PRO A 286 -3.23 4.38 5.06
CA PRO A 286 -1.87 3.83 4.98
C PRO A 286 -1.22 3.58 6.34
N ASN A 287 -1.58 4.34 7.38
CA ASN A 287 -1.00 4.26 8.73
C ASN A 287 -2.04 4.24 9.85
N TYR A 288 -3.33 4.09 9.51
CA TYR A 288 -4.40 4.10 10.50
C TYR A 288 -5.55 3.19 10.10
N ALA A 289 -6.21 2.62 11.10
CA ALA A 289 -7.57 2.10 10.96
C ALA A 289 -8.41 2.68 12.10
N ALA A 290 -9.58 3.23 11.78
CA ALA A 290 -10.44 3.85 12.77
C ALA A 290 -11.88 3.36 12.61
N ALA A 291 -12.50 3.00 13.73
CA ALA A 291 -13.92 2.67 13.77
C ALA A 291 -14.70 3.81 14.45
N SER A 292 -15.85 4.14 13.89
CA SER A 292 -16.77 5.11 14.47
C SER A 292 -17.25 4.65 15.85
N LYS A 293 -17.85 5.60 16.60
CA LYS A 293 -18.75 5.25 17.69
C LYS A 293 -19.85 4.29 17.23
N SER A 294 -20.31 3.47 18.18
CA SER A 294 -21.38 2.50 17.96
C SER A 294 -22.69 3.18 17.49
N MET A 295 -23.23 2.74 16.37
CA MET A 295 -24.53 3.15 15.85
C MET A 295 -25.56 2.04 16.12
N ARG A 296 -26.35 2.18 17.18
CA ARG A 296 -27.43 1.23 17.51
C ARG A 296 -28.67 1.52 16.68
N LEU A 297 -29.00 0.66 15.70
CA LEU A 297 -30.14 0.86 14.81
C LEU A 297 -31.52 0.74 15.50
N THR A 298 -31.55 0.22 16.73
CA THR A 298 -32.72 0.24 17.61
C THR A 298 -33.05 1.65 18.12
N MET A 299 -32.07 2.56 18.12
CA MET A 299 -32.20 3.94 18.61
C MET A 299 -32.29 4.94 17.46
N GLY A 300 -33.08 6.01 17.64
CA GLY A 300 -33.24 7.05 16.61
C GLY A 300 -31.94 7.77 16.26
N THR A 301 -31.08 8.01 17.25
CA THR A 301 -29.75 8.60 17.04
C THR A 301 -28.85 7.69 16.20
N GLY A 302 -28.77 6.40 16.51
CA GLY A 302 -27.97 5.44 15.74
C GLY A 302 -28.48 5.27 14.31
N ARG A 303 -29.80 5.26 14.09
CA ARG A 303 -30.38 5.29 12.73
C ARG A 303 -30.03 6.57 11.99
N LYS A 304 -30.09 7.71 12.66
CA LYS A 304 -29.72 9.01 12.07
C LYS A 304 -28.27 9.01 11.58
N ASP A 305 -27.33 8.55 12.39
CA ASP A 305 -25.91 8.50 12.03
C ASP A 305 -25.65 7.51 10.89
N PHE A 306 -26.28 6.33 10.92
CA PHE A 306 -26.20 5.37 9.82
C PHE A 306 -26.74 5.96 8.51
N ILE A 307 -27.93 6.59 8.54
CA ILE A 307 -28.49 7.28 7.37
C ILE A 307 -27.56 8.41 6.92
N ARG A 308 -27.02 9.19 7.85
CA ARG A 308 -26.11 10.32 7.55
C ARG A 308 -24.87 9.84 6.82
N LEU A 309 -24.31 8.67 7.16
CA LEU A 309 -23.16 8.08 6.48
C LEU A 309 -23.44 7.88 4.98
N PHE A 310 -24.55 7.21 4.64
CA PHE A 310 -24.95 6.99 3.25
C PHE A 310 -25.30 8.28 2.50
N VAL A 311 -25.89 9.25 3.20
CA VAL A 311 -26.16 10.59 2.64
C VAL A 311 -24.84 11.33 2.37
N ASN A 312 -23.89 11.34 3.31
CA ASN A 312 -22.57 11.93 3.11
C ASN A 312 -21.87 11.31 1.88
N TRP A 313 -21.80 9.98 1.83
CA TRP A 313 -21.19 9.28 0.69
C TRP A 313 -21.86 9.57 -0.67
N SER A 314 -23.17 9.84 -0.65
CA SER A 314 -23.93 10.14 -1.87
C SER A 314 -23.71 11.57 -2.38
N PHE A 315 -23.37 12.52 -1.50
CA PHE A 315 -23.27 13.95 -1.84
C PHE A 315 -21.82 14.45 -1.99
N CYS A 316 -20.84 13.79 -1.37
CA CYS A 316 -19.46 14.24 -1.41
C CYS A 316 -18.75 13.96 -2.74
N ASP A 317 -17.63 14.65 -2.94
CA ASP A 317 -16.69 14.36 -4.02
C ASP A 317 -16.06 12.97 -3.82
N SER A 318 -15.69 12.32 -4.93
CA SER A 318 -15.04 10.99 -4.92
C SER A 318 -13.75 11.01 -4.09
N ARG A 319 -13.05 12.14 -4.07
CA ARG A 319 -11.86 12.39 -3.24
C ARG A 319 -12.09 12.17 -1.75
N LYS A 320 -13.30 12.45 -1.27
CA LYS A 320 -13.70 12.23 0.13
C LYS A 320 -14.21 10.81 0.40
N LEU A 321 -14.30 9.99 -0.64
CA LEU A 321 -14.58 8.55 -0.57
C LEU A 321 -13.30 7.69 -0.62
N GLY A 322 -12.15 8.34 -0.79
CA GLY A 322 -10.86 7.68 -0.86
C GLY A 322 -10.38 7.40 -2.27
N TYR A 323 -10.97 8.01 -3.31
CA TYR A 323 -10.45 7.94 -4.68
C TYR A 323 -9.49 9.11 -4.97
N ASP A 324 -8.39 8.81 -5.66
CA ASP A 324 -7.45 9.77 -6.21
C ASP A 324 -8.01 10.34 -7.51
N PRO A 325 -8.28 11.65 -7.60
CA PRO A 325 -8.82 12.25 -8.82
C PRO A 325 -7.81 12.22 -9.98
N ALA A 326 -6.51 12.03 -9.71
CA ALA A 326 -5.47 11.99 -10.73
C ALA A 326 -5.45 10.65 -11.48
N ILE A 327 -5.99 9.58 -10.90
CA ILE A 327 -5.95 8.23 -11.49
C ILE A 327 -7.38 7.82 -11.84
N SER A 328 -7.61 7.41 -13.08
CA SER A 328 -8.88 6.85 -13.53
C SER A 328 -8.66 5.76 -14.55
N TYR A 329 -9.71 4.98 -14.85
CA TYR A 329 -9.66 3.96 -15.89
C TYR A 329 -10.50 4.40 -17.09
N ASP A 330 -9.92 4.37 -18.28
CA ASP A 330 -10.64 4.58 -19.54
C ASP A 330 -11.01 3.22 -20.15
N TYR A 331 -12.30 2.92 -20.15
CA TYR A 331 -12.82 1.65 -20.67
C TYR A 331 -12.75 1.52 -22.20
N LYS A 332 -12.69 2.64 -22.94
CA LYS A 332 -12.54 2.60 -24.41
C LYS A 332 -11.09 2.27 -24.78
N LEU A 333 -10.14 2.92 -24.09
CA LEU A 333 -8.71 2.69 -24.30
C LEU A 333 -8.20 1.44 -23.57
N GLN A 334 -9.00 0.90 -22.65
CA GLN A 334 -8.67 -0.20 -21.75
C GLN A 334 -7.34 0.03 -21.03
N CYS A 335 -7.20 1.20 -20.41
CA CYS A 335 -5.98 1.59 -19.71
C CYS A 335 -6.25 2.56 -18.56
N LEU A 336 -5.31 2.64 -17.62
CA LEU A 336 -5.26 3.69 -16.61
C LEU A 336 -4.84 5.01 -17.26
N VAL A 337 -5.53 6.07 -16.88
CA VAL A 337 -5.25 7.45 -17.23
C VAL A 337 -4.80 8.17 -15.96
N ILE A 338 -3.57 8.69 -15.98
CA ILE A 338 -2.92 9.34 -14.84
C ILE A 338 -2.65 10.80 -15.20
N GLN A 339 -3.24 11.72 -14.44
CA GLN A 339 -3.07 13.16 -14.59
C GLN A 339 -1.96 13.65 -13.66
N ALA A 340 -1.06 14.46 -14.21
CA ALA A 340 0.01 15.11 -13.47
C ALA A 340 -0.11 16.61 -13.64
N ASP A 341 -0.13 17.34 -12.53
CA ASP A 341 -0.09 18.80 -12.58
C ASP A 341 1.24 19.25 -13.19
N SER A 342 1.18 20.26 -14.06
CA SER A 342 2.37 20.89 -14.60
C SER A 342 3.08 21.74 -13.56
N SER A 343 4.36 22.04 -13.81
CA SER A 343 5.20 22.84 -12.90
C SER A 343 4.65 24.23 -12.59
N ASP A 344 3.87 24.82 -13.49
CA ASP A 344 3.19 26.11 -13.28
C ASP A 344 1.81 25.99 -12.61
N ASN A 345 1.35 24.76 -12.31
CA ASN A 345 0.02 24.42 -11.80
C ASN A 345 -1.15 24.96 -12.65
N LYS A 346 -0.91 25.27 -13.94
CA LYS A 346 -1.94 25.79 -14.85
C LYS A 346 -2.45 24.76 -15.84
N THR A 347 -1.65 23.72 -16.11
CA THR A 347 -1.99 22.68 -17.08
C THR A 347 -1.85 21.30 -16.43
N THR A 348 -2.46 20.29 -17.05
CA THR A 348 -2.32 18.89 -16.64
C THR A 348 -1.72 18.11 -17.78
N LYS A 349 -0.69 17.32 -17.49
CA LYS A 349 -0.16 16.31 -18.42
C LYS A 349 -0.86 14.98 -18.17
N THR A 350 -1.18 14.27 -19.24
CA THR A 350 -1.85 12.98 -19.15
C THR A 350 -0.90 11.86 -19.54
N PHE A 351 -0.92 10.79 -18.76
CA PHE A 351 -0.19 9.56 -19.00
C PHE A 351 -1.13 8.36 -19.06
N TYR A 352 -0.75 7.37 -19.85
CA TYR A 352 -1.53 6.16 -20.08
C TYR A 352 -0.74 4.92 -19.70
N SER A 353 -1.35 3.99 -18.97
CA SER A 353 -0.71 2.76 -18.52
C SER A 353 -1.62 1.54 -18.61
N ARG A 354 -1.08 0.43 -19.13
CA ARG A 354 -1.70 -0.92 -19.08
C ARG A 354 -0.91 -1.89 -18.20
N GLU A 355 0.14 -1.42 -17.54
CA GLU A 355 1.06 -2.27 -16.79
C GLU A 355 1.35 -1.64 -15.43
N VAL A 356 0.85 -2.32 -14.39
CA VAL A 356 1.16 -2.03 -12.99
C VAL A 356 2.28 -2.96 -12.57
N ILE A 357 3.44 -2.38 -12.27
CA ILE A 357 4.67 -3.10 -11.89
C ILE A 357 4.64 -3.47 -10.41
N VAL A 358 4.11 -2.57 -9.57
CA VAL A 358 3.98 -2.75 -8.12
C VAL A 358 2.58 -2.31 -7.70
N CYS A 359 1.90 -3.14 -6.92
CA CYS A 359 0.59 -2.86 -6.33
C CYS A 359 0.72 -2.65 -4.81
N ALA A 360 -0.29 -2.02 -4.20
CA ALA A 360 -0.39 -1.88 -2.75
C ALA A 360 -0.79 -3.22 -2.12
N GLU A 361 0.18 -4.12 -1.93
CA GLU A 361 -0.06 -5.50 -1.47
C GLU A 361 -0.23 -5.65 0.06
N ARG A 362 -0.10 -4.55 0.81
CA ARG A 362 -0.22 -4.53 2.27
C ARG A 362 -1.34 -3.60 2.69
N MET A 363 -2.00 -3.91 3.81
CA MET A 363 -3.03 -3.04 4.36
C MET A 363 -2.47 -1.72 4.87
N PHE A 364 -1.30 -1.76 5.50
CA PHE A 364 -0.62 -0.60 6.06
C PHE A 364 0.77 -0.46 5.45
N GLY A 365 1.33 0.74 5.55
CA GLY A 365 2.62 1.13 5.01
C GLY A 365 2.49 2.13 3.88
N ARG A 366 3.45 2.10 2.95
CA ARG A 366 3.61 3.13 1.92
C ARG A 366 2.58 3.05 0.80
N HIS A 367 1.85 1.94 0.68
CA HIS A 367 0.95 1.67 -0.45
C HIS A 367 1.58 2.03 -1.80
N THR A 368 2.86 1.69 -1.98
CA THR A 368 3.60 2.05 -3.18
C THR A 368 2.96 1.42 -4.41
N ARG A 369 2.71 2.23 -5.44
CA ARG A 369 2.24 1.79 -6.74
C ARG A 369 3.19 2.27 -7.81
N CYS A 370 3.52 1.40 -8.75
CA CYS A 370 4.44 1.71 -9.84
C CYS A 370 3.80 1.36 -11.17
N PHE A 371 3.78 2.32 -12.10
CA PHE A 371 3.17 2.18 -13.41
C PHE A 371 4.21 2.35 -14.50
N LYS A 372 4.13 1.50 -15.52
CA LYS A 372 4.83 1.75 -16.79
C LYS A 372 3.89 2.50 -17.72
N ALA A 373 4.28 3.69 -18.14
CA ALA A 373 3.37 4.61 -18.81
C ALA A 373 3.96 5.25 -20.07
N THR A 374 3.07 5.86 -20.85
CA THR A 374 3.40 6.69 -22.02
C THR A 374 2.63 8.01 -21.95
N ALA A 375 3.20 9.09 -22.50
CA ALA A 375 2.51 10.37 -22.66
C ALA A 375 1.67 10.44 -23.95
N LYS A 376 1.83 9.45 -24.85
CA LYS A 376 1.09 9.37 -26.10
C LYS A 376 -0.20 8.59 -25.88
N GLU A 377 -1.33 9.19 -26.24
CA GLU A 377 -2.62 8.50 -26.19
C GLU A 377 -2.57 7.22 -27.05
N PRO A 378 -2.83 6.04 -26.45
CA PRO A 378 -2.77 4.77 -27.17
C PRO A 378 -4.07 4.53 -27.94
N SER A 379 -4.01 3.72 -28.99
CA SER A 379 -5.21 3.07 -29.53
C SER A 379 -5.72 1.99 -28.57
N PRO A 380 -7.02 1.64 -28.59
CA PRO A 380 -7.53 0.44 -27.89
C PRO A 380 -6.70 -0.81 -28.25
N PRO A 381 -6.61 -1.83 -27.36
CA PRO A 381 -5.85 -3.04 -27.67
C PRO A 381 -6.38 -3.71 -28.95
N ASP A 382 -5.47 -4.10 -29.84
CA ASP A 382 -5.83 -4.92 -31.00
C ASP A 382 -5.85 -6.39 -30.56
N GLU A 383 -7.04 -7.01 -30.62
CA GLU A 383 -7.24 -8.42 -30.25
C GLU A 383 -6.53 -9.38 -31.23
N ASN A 384 -6.20 -8.94 -32.45
CA ASN A 384 -5.47 -9.74 -33.43
C ASN A 384 -3.95 -9.66 -33.24
N ASP A 385 -3.46 -8.71 -32.44
CA ASP A 385 -2.04 -8.59 -32.14
C ASP A 385 -1.67 -9.58 -31.03
N THR A 386 -0.75 -10.49 -31.36
CA THR A 386 -0.25 -11.53 -30.45
C THR A 386 0.52 -10.98 -29.24
N ARG A 387 0.98 -9.73 -29.29
CA ARG A 387 1.67 -9.06 -28.17
C ARG A 387 0.69 -8.78 -27.04
N LYS A 388 1.18 -8.79 -25.80
CA LYS A 388 0.36 -8.41 -24.65
C LYS A 388 -0.11 -6.95 -24.77
N PRO A 389 -1.27 -6.57 -24.22
CA PRO A 389 -1.81 -5.21 -24.38
C PRO A 389 -0.87 -4.07 -23.98
N HIS A 390 0.00 -4.27 -22.98
CA HIS A 390 1.01 -3.29 -22.57
C HIS A 390 2.23 -3.22 -23.51
N GLU A 391 2.54 -4.30 -24.24
CA GLU A 391 3.61 -4.35 -25.24
C GLU A 391 3.20 -3.66 -26.56
N GLN A 392 1.91 -3.37 -26.73
CA GLN A 392 1.36 -2.58 -27.83
C GLN A 392 1.53 -1.07 -27.60
N MET A 393 1.99 -0.65 -26.41
CA MET A 393 2.24 0.75 -26.05
C MET A 393 3.75 1.04 -25.96
N ASP A 394 4.16 2.22 -26.44
CA ASP A 394 5.54 2.70 -26.28
C ASP A 394 5.69 3.37 -24.91
N CYS A 395 5.81 2.55 -23.86
CA CYS A 395 5.96 3.02 -22.49
C CYS A 395 7.42 3.30 -22.14
N ASN A 396 7.76 4.57 -21.98
CA ASN A 396 9.10 5.07 -21.64
C ASN A 396 9.12 5.93 -20.35
N ILE A 397 7.99 6.04 -19.65
CA ILE A 397 7.82 6.76 -18.39
C ILE A 397 7.53 5.76 -17.28
N PHE A 398 8.15 6.00 -16.12
CA PHE A 398 7.85 5.30 -14.89
C PHE A 398 7.15 6.26 -13.93
N ILE A 399 6.01 5.83 -13.39
CA ILE A 399 5.23 6.63 -12.44
C ILE A 399 5.20 5.87 -11.12
N LYS A 400 5.65 6.51 -10.04
CA LYS A 400 5.63 5.97 -8.68
C LYS A 400 4.68 6.82 -7.84
N THR A 401 3.75 6.18 -7.14
CA THR A 401 2.89 6.83 -6.14
C THR A 401 3.07 6.14 -4.80
N ALA A 402 3.13 6.91 -3.71
CA ALA A 402 3.33 6.35 -2.38
C ALA A 402 2.86 7.30 -1.28
N TRP A 403 2.48 6.73 -0.14
CA TRP A 403 2.23 7.39 1.13
C TRP A 403 3.49 7.32 2.00
N ALA A 404 4.41 8.26 1.78
CA ALA A 404 5.68 8.33 2.51
C ALA A 404 5.49 8.95 3.90
N GLU A 405 6.24 8.47 4.89
CA GLU A 405 6.33 9.17 6.17
C GLU A 405 7.13 10.46 5.97
N ALA A 406 6.60 11.57 6.42
CA ALA A 406 7.23 12.86 6.24
C ALA A 406 6.71 13.88 7.26
N PRO A 407 7.53 14.89 7.63
CA PRO A 407 7.05 15.97 8.48
C PRO A 407 5.93 16.76 7.79
N GLU A 408 5.07 17.36 8.62
CA GLU A 408 3.98 18.21 8.12
C GLU A 408 4.54 19.40 7.34
N ASN A 409 5.62 20.02 7.83
CA ASN A 409 6.34 21.07 7.11
C ASN A 409 7.21 20.44 6.00
N ALA A 410 6.83 20.67 4.74
CA ALA A 410 7.58 20.20 3.57
C ALA A 410 9.03 20.69 3.50
N ALA A 411 9.34 21.87 4.04
CA ALA A 411 10.71 22.40 4.07
C ALA A 411 11.62 21.65 5.05
N ALA A 412 11.04 20.99 6.06
CA ALA A 412 11.77 20.16 7.02
C ALA A 412 11.92 18.71 6.54
N ASP A 413 11.35 18.34 5.39
CA ASP A 413 11.40 16.99 4.84
C ASP A 413 12.75 16.73 4.18
N GLY A 414 13.77 16.42 4.97
CA GLY A 414 15.13 16.12 4.48
C GLY A 414 15.22 14.90 3.56
N ARG A 415 14.21 14.03 3.54
CA ARG A 415 14.16 12.76 2.79
C ARG A 415 13.22 12.82 1.58
N ASP A 416 13.01 14.00 1.00
CA ASP A 416 12.14 14.14 -0.17
C ASP A 416 12.83 13.62 -1.44
N GLU A 417 12.47 12.39 -1.83
CA GLU A 417 12.99 11.69 -3.02
C GLU A 417 12.93 12.55 -4.30
N ALA A 418 11.83 13.28 -4.52
CA ALA A 418 11.67 14.12 -5.70
C ALA A 418 12.65 15.31 -5.67
N ARG A 419 12.88 15.91 -4.50
CA ARG A 419 13.88 16.98 -4.34
C ARG A 419 15.30 16.45 -4.55
N HIS A 420 15.63 15.29 -3.98
CA HIS A 420 16.94 14.66 -4.21
C HIS A 420 17.17 14.37 -5.69
N LEU A 421 16.18 13.80 -6.38
CA LEU A 421 16.33 13.48 -7.79
C LEU A 421 16.42 14.73 -8.69
N ALA A 422 15.73 15.82 -8.31
CA ALA A 422 15.86 17.11 -8.97
C ALA A 422 17.28 17.69 -8.82
N ASP A 423 17.86 17.65 -7.61
CA ASP A 423 19.21 18.13 -7.35
C ASP A 423 20.27 17.28 -8.07
N ILE A 424 20.13 15.95 -8.01
CA ILE A 424 20.99 15.00 -8.75
C ILE A 424 20.95 15.31 -10.25
N THR A 425 19.75 15.45 -10.83
CA THR A 425 19.60 15.76 -12.26
C THR A 425 20.25 17.09 -12.61
N ALA A 426 20.08 18.12 -11.77
CA ALA A 426 20.63 19.45 -12.02
C ALA A 426 22.16 19.47 -11.98
N ARG A 427 22.78 18.74 -11.04
CA ARG A 427 24.23 18.76 -10.80
C ARG A 427 25.01 17.77 -11.66
N LEU A 428 24.40 16.66 -12.06
CA LEU A 428 25.05 15.62 -12.87
C LEU A 428 24.77 15.74 -14.38
N LYS A 429 24.00 16.73 -14.84
CA LYS A 429 23.59 16.87 -16.25
C LYS A 429 24.76 16.91 -17.25
N ASP A 430 25.90 17.45 -16.85
CA ASP A 430 27.08 17.66 -17.72
C ASP A 430 28.12 16.53 -17.58
N ILE A 431 27.82 15.52 -16.76
CA ILE A 431 28.74 14.42 -16.45
C ILE A 431 28.37 13.21 -17.34
N ALA A 432 29.01 13.13 -18.52
CA ALA A 432 28.66 12.16 -19.55
C ALA A 432 28.78 10.69 -19.14
N ASN A 433 29.69 10.35 -18.20
CA ASN A 433 29.92 8.97 -17.78
C ASN A 433 28.84 8.42 -16.84
N VAL A 434 27.92 9.25 -16.33
CA VAL A 434 26.76 8.80 -15.51
C VAL A 434 25.43 8.94 -16.25
N GLU A 435 25.44 9.29 -17.54
CA GLU A 435 24.22 9.46 -18.32
C GLU A 435 23.39 8.17 -18.38
N GLY A 436 22.18 8.24 -17.82
CA GLY A 436 21.26 7.10 -17.75
C GLY A 436 21.65 6.03 -16.75
N MET A 437 22.50 6.35 -15.77
CA MET A 437 22.78 5.53 -14.57
C MET A 437 21.85 5.87 -13.40
N TYR A 438 20.96 6.86 -13.54
CA TYR A 438 19.91 7.20 -12.58
C TYR A 438 18.65 7.65 -13.34
N PRO A 439 17.46 7.55 -12.74
CA PRO A 439 16.22 8.03 -13.36
C PRO A 439 16.20 9.57 -13.37
N LYS A 440 15.64 10.18 -14.41
CA LYS A 440 15.48 11.65 -14.47
C LYS A 440 14.02 12.00 -14.30
N LEU A 441 13.72 13.06 -13.54
CA LEU A 441 12.35 13.57 -13.45
C LEU A 441 11.82 13.96 -14.83
N TYR A 442 10.54 13.69 -15.07
CA TYR A 442 9.88 14.06 -16.31
C TYR A 442 9.65 15.58 -16.35
N GLU A 443 10.23 16.24 -17.34
CA GLU A 443 10.18 17.70 -17.47
C GLU A 443 8.74 18.23 -17.55
N GLY A 444 8.48 19.30 -16.78
CA GLY A 444 7.20 19.99 -16.74
C GLY A 444 6.08 19.24 -16.02
N CYS A 445 6.38 18.21 -15.22
CA CYS A 445 5.46 17.62 -14.24
C CYS A 445 5.90 17.97 -12.82
N ASN A 446 4.95 18.26 -11.94
CA ASN A 446 5.20 18.35 -10.51
C ASN A 446 5.34 16.95 -9.90
N SER A 447 6.57 16.58 -9.57
CA SER A 447 6.88 15.40 -8.76
C SER A 447 7.11 15.80 -7.30
N GLY A 448 6.74 14.92 -6.37
CA GLY A 448 6.81 15.14 -4.93
C GLY A 448 5.42 15.09 -4.30
N ARG A 449 5.19 15.95 -3.30
CA ARG A 449 3.96 15.98 -2.50
C ARG A 449 2.74 16.36 -3.35
N VAL A 450 1.70 15.52 -3.28
CA VAL A 450 0.42 15.75 -3.97
C VAL A 450 -0.35 16.86 -3.28
N ARG A 451 -0.95 17.75 -4.08
CA ARG A 451 -1.79 18.85 -3.58
C ARG A 451 -3.15 18.81 -4.24
N PHE A 452 -4.18 19.12 -3.48
CA PHE A 452 -5.52 19.32 -4.00
C PHE A 452 -5.97 20.74 -3.77
N THR A 453 -6.64 21.29 -4.76
CA THR A 453 -7.36 22.55 -4.62
C THR A 453 -8.83 22.26 -4.35
N ASP A 454 -9.37 22.87 -3.30
CA ASP A 454 -10.81 22.86 -3.07
C ASP A 454 -11.48 23.73 -4.15
N PRO A 455 -12.43 23.18 -4.93
CA PRO A 455 -13.02 23.90 -6.05
C PRO A 455 -13.92 25.07 -5.62
N VAL A 456 -14.30 25.14 -4.34
CA VAL A 456 -15.20 26.17 -3.81
C VAL A 456 -14.44 27.28 -3.12
N SER A 457 -13.47 26.94 -2.26
CA SER A 457 -12.66 27.95 -1.57
C SER A 457 -11.43 28.39 -2.38
N GLY A 458 -11.01 27.61 -3.37
CA GLY A 458 -9.76 27.83 -4.11
C GLY A 458 -8.49 27.55 -3.29
N ILE A 459 -8.63 27.08 -2.05
CA ILE A 459 -7.49 26.82 -1.15
C ILE A 459 -6.84 25.50 -1.56
N SER A 460 -5.53 25.53 -1.78
CA SER A 460 -4.70 24.36 -2.00
C SER A 460 -4.21 23.79 -0.68
N TYR A 461 -4.23 22.46 -0.55
CA TYR A 461 -3.73 21.75 0.63
C TYR A 461 -2.99 20.48 0.21
N GLU A 462 -2.02 20.06 1.02
CA GLU A 462 -1.28 18.82 0.79
C GLU A 462 -2.14 17.60 1.14
N ASP A 463 -1.99 16.56 0.33
CA ASP A 463 -2.67 15.30 0.57
C ASP A 463 -1.91 14.49 1.63
N THR A 464 -2.49 14.41 2.82
CA THR A 464 -1.88 13.78 4.00
C THR A 464 -2.92 12.96 4.73
N SER A 465 -2.46 11.99 5.52
CA SER A 465 -3.31 11.20 6.43
C SER A 465 -4.14 12.09 7.36
N LYS A 466 -3.56 13.21 7.84
CA LYS A 466 -4.26 14.25 8.62
C LYS A 466 -5.33 14.98 7.81
N THR A 467 -5.02 15.49 6.61
CA THR A 467 -6.00 16.22 5.79
C THR A 467 -7.12 15.34 5.25
N VAL A 468 -6.87 14.04 5.06
CA VAL A 468 -7.92 13.04 4.76
C VAL A 468 -8.94 12.94 5.88
N LEU A 469 -8.48 12.83 7.13
CA LEU A 469 -9.34 12.58 8.29
C LEU A 469 -9.92 13.86 8.90
N GLY A 470 -9.22 14.98 8.75
CA GLY A 470 -9.48 16.23 9.46
C GLY A 470 -8.90 16.22 10.87
N ASP A 471 -8.58 17.41 11.39
CA ASP A 471 -7.87 17.61 12.66
C ASP A 471 -8.57 16.95 13.85
N ASP A 472 -9.91 17.03 13.90
CA ASP A 472 -10.72 16.46 14.98
C ASP A 472 -10.58 14.94 15.08
N VAL A 473 -10.53 14.25 13.94
CA VAL A 473 -10.39 12.79 13.89
C VAL A 473 -8.92 12.41 14.08
N TRP A 474 -8.01 13.10 13.39
CA TRP A 474 -6.58 12.85 13.47
C TRP A 474 -6.04 12.95 14.90
N SER A 475 -6.44 13.98 15.66
CA SER A 475 -6.03 14.18 17.06
C SER A 475 -6.47 13.07 18.01
N GLN A 476 -7.50 12.29 17.67
CA GLN A 476 -7.94 11.12 18.43
C GLN A 476 -7.15 9.84 18.09
N LEU A 477 -6.43 9.84 16.96
CA LEU A 477 -5.68 8.67 16.47
C LEU A 477 -4.19 8.75 16.80
N VAL A 478 -3.62 9.95 16.80
CA VAL A 478 -2.19 10.14 16.98
C VAL A 478 -1.76 9.89 18.43
N ASP A 479 -0.75 9.04 18.56
CA ASP A 479 0.10 8.97 19.74
C ASP A 479 1.53 9.43 19.37
N ARG A 480 2.47 9.35 20.32
CA ARG A 480 3.87 9.75 20.10
C ARG A 480 4.57 8.98 18.96
N ASN A 481 4.02 7.84 18.54
CA ASN A 481 4.62 6.95 17.54
C ASN A 481 3.88 7.00 16.19
N THR A 482 2.81 7.78 16.06
CA THR A 482 2.04 7.88 14.82
C THR A 482 2.70 8.85 13.85
N ALA A 483 3.46 8.32 12.90
CA ALA A 483 4.08 9.12 11.84
C ALA A 483 3.02 9.68 10.87
N LEU A 484 3.13 10.97 10.52
CA LEU A 484 2.32 11.56 9.45
C LEU A 484 2.76 10.96 8.11
N ARG A 485 1.79 10.46 7.34
CA ARG A 485 2.02 10.07 5.95
C ARG A 485 1.50 11.12 4.98
N VAL A 486 2.33 11.44 3.99
CA VAL A 486 2.09 12.40 2.91
C VAL A 486 2.07 11.65 1.59
N HIS A 487 1.07 11.90 0.76
CA HIS A 487 0.94 11.29 -0.54
C HIS A 487 1.89 11.97 -1.53
N LYS A 488 2.70 11.19 -2.25
CA LYS A 488 3.70 11.67 -3.20
C LYS A 488 3.55 10.96 -4.56
N HIS A 489 3.65 11.72 -5.64
CA HIS A 489 3.71 11.23 -7.02
C HIS A 489 5.07 11.58 -7.64
N MET A 490 5.67 10.63 -8.35
CA MET A 490 6.90 10.86 -9.11
C MET A 490 6.74 10.35 -10.53
N TYR A 491 7.21 11.16 -11.47
CA TYR A 491 7.19 10.85 -12.90
C TYR A 491 8.63 10.88 -13.39
N THR A 492 9.16 9.75 -13.86
CA THR A 492 10.56 9.64 -14.28
C THR A 492 10.72 9.04 -15.67
N ARG A 493 11.82 9.39 -16.32
CA ARG A 493 12.35 8.75 -17.53
C ARG A 493 13.56 7.92 -17.16
N GLY A 494 13.82 6.89 -17.98
CA GLY A 494 14.91 5.94 -17.76
C GLY A 494 14.37 4.65 -17.16
N ILE A 495 13.85 3.78 -18.02
CA ILE A 495 13.35 2.46 -17.59
C ILE A 495 14.47 1.44 -17.77
N GLY A 496 14.86 0.79 -16.67
CA GLY A 496 15.71 -0.39 -16.66
C GLY A 496 14.91 -1.67 -16.45
N LYS A 497 15.59 -2.81 -16.42
CA LYS A 497 15.04 -4.10 -16.02
C LYS A 497 15.66 -4.54 -14.69
N PRO A 498 14.94 -5.25 -13.80
CA PRO A 498 15.53 -5.77 -12.58
C PRO A 498 16.75 -6.67 -12.83
N ILE A 499 17.64 -6.83 -11.84
CA ILE A 499 18.87 -7.62 -12.00
C ILE A 499 18.65 -9.08 -12.45
N LYS A 500 17.45 -9.64 -12.25
CA LYS A 500 17.12 -11.00 -12.73
C LYS A 500 17.28 -11.19 -14.24
N TYR A 501 17.34 -10.09 -15.00
CA TYR A 501 17.52 -10.07 -16.46
C TYR A 501 18.98 -9.92 -16.94
N ILE A 502 19.96 -9.91 -16.03
CA ILE A 502 21.37 -10.02 -16.43
C ILE A 502 21.64 -11.41 -17.00
N ARG A 503 22.56 -11.48 -17.98
CA ARG A 503 22.83 -12.71 -18.75
C ARG A 503 24.02 -13.49 -18.21
N SER A 504 24.92 -12.87 -17.46
CA SER A 504 26.18 -13.49 -17.03
C SER A 504 26.81 -12.76 -15.85
N VAL A 505 27.76 -13.42 -15.17
CA VAL A 505 28.60 -12.81 -14.12
C VAL A 505 29.33 -11.55 -14.65
N PRO A 506 29.93 -11.58 -15.86
CA PRO A 506 30.44 -10.37 -16.50
C PRO A 506 29.49 -9.17 -16.53
N GLU A 507 28.24 -9.37 -16.95
CA GLU A 507 27.26 -8.28 -16.98
C GLU A 507 26.92 -7.78 -15.57
N PHE A 508 26.88 -8.67 -14.59
CA PHE A 508 26.63 -8.29 -13.21
C PHE A 508 27.71 -7.37 -12.65
N ILE A 509 28.99 -7.71 -12.89
CA ILE A 509 30.14 -6.89 -12.45
C ILE A 509 30.07 -5.50 -13.10
N ILE A 510 29.73 -5.43 -14.38
CA ILE A 510 29.57 -4.14 -15.10
C ILE A 510 28.42 -3.32 -14.49
N VAL A 511 27.28 -3.95 -14.20
CA VAL A 511 26.12 -3.27 -13.58
C VAL A 511 26.47 -2.76 -12.18
N ALA A 512 27.17 -3.55 -11.37
CA ALA A 512 27.64 -3.14 -10.04
C ALA A 512 28.60 -1.95 -10.11
N ALA A 513 29.56 -1.97 -11.04
CA ALA A 513 30.50 -0.87 -11.24
C ALA A 513 29.80 0.43 -11.66
N ASP A 514 28.89 0.36 -12.64
CA ASP A 514 28.14 1.54 -13.10
C ASP A 514 27.26 2.11 -11.96
N VAL A 515 26.62 1.26 -11.15
CA VAL A 515 25.83 1.70 -9.98
C VAL A 515 26.70 2.42 -8.95
N MET A 516 27.85 1.84 -8.57
CA MET A 516 28.73 2.47 -7.57
C MET A 516 29.47 3.69 -8.10
N ARG A 517 29.73 3.76 -9.40
CA ARG A 517 30.21 5.00 -10.05
C ARG A 517 29.17 6.11 -9.94
N CYS A 518 27.90 5.80 -10.23
CA CYS A 518 26.81 6.76 -10.09
C CYS A 518 26.65 7.22 -8.64
N HIS A 519 26.69 6.28 -7.68
CA HIS A 519 26.67 6.56 -6.25
C HIS A 519 27.80 7.52 -5.82
N TRP A 520 29.03 7.26 -6.26
CA TRP A 520 30.19 8.11 -5.99
C TRP A 520 30.02 9.54 -6.50
N GLU A 521 29.54 9.72 -7.74
CA GLU A 521 29.29 11.06 -8.30
C GLU A 521 28.14 11.77 -7.57
N ILE A 522 27.08 11.05 -7.18
CA ILE A 522 25.97 11.61 -6.39
C ILE A 522 26.49 12.14 -5.05
N ILE A 523 27.32 11.36 -4.35
CA ILE A 523 27.93 11.80 -3.09
C ILE A 523 28.82 13.02 -3.32
N GLY A 524 29.76 12.94 -4.28
CA GLY A 524 30.76 13.97 -4.50
C GLY A 524 30.21 15.30 -5.02
N LYS A 525 29.12 15.27 -5.80
CA LYS A 525 28.54 16.46 -6.44
C LYS A 525 27.28 16.98 -5.75
N CYS A 526 26.50 16.08 -5.15
CA CYS A 526 25.17 16.40 -4.61
C CYS A 526 25.10 16.31 -3.09
N ASP A 527 26.12 15.79 -2.42
CA ASP A 527 26.12 15.57 -0.97
C ASP A 527 25.02 14.60 -0.49
N ILE A 528 24.56 13.69 -1.38
CA ILE A 528 23.47 12.75 -1.09
C ILE A 528 24.03 11.33 -0.90
N LEU A 529 23.73 10.70 0.23
CA LEU A 529 24.03 9.30 0.54
C LEU A 529 22.77 8.45 0.33
N HIS A 530 22.87 7.32 -0.36
CA HIS A 530 21.69 6.52 -0.75
C HIS A 530 21.09 5.70 0.39
N ARG A 531 21.93 5.03 1.20
CA ARG A 531 21.55 4.20 2.37
C ARG A 531 20.68 2.96 2.12
N ASP A 532 20.45 2.58 0.87
CA ASP A 532 19.67 1.38 0.54
C ASP A 532 20.16 0.74 -0.76
N ILE A 533 21.48 0.56 -0.86
CA ILE A 533 22.07 -0.22 -1.95
C ILE A 533 21.62 -1.68 -1.81
N SER A 534 20.77 -2.11 -2.73
CA SER A 534 20.16 -3.44 -2.73
C SER A 534 19.95 -3.96 -4.16
N VAL A 535 19.77 -5.27 -4.30
CA VAL A 535 19.43 -5.90 -5.60
C VAL A 535 18.14 -5.37 -6.24
N ASN A 536 17.23 -4.81 -5.43
CA ASN A 536 15.95 -4.27 -5.91
C ASN A 536 16.10 -2.84 -6.44
N ASN A 537 17.10 -2.10 -5.93
CA ASN A 537 17.38 -0.72 -6.28
C ASN A 537 18.45 -0.60 -7.38
N MET A 538 18.87 -1.74 -7.93
CA MET A 538 19.78 -1.84 -9.08
C MET A 538 19.01 -2.35 -10.30
N LEU A 539 19.06 -1.61 -11.40
CA LEU A 539 18.50 -2.03 -12.68
C LEU A 539 19.60 -2.25 -13.72
N VAL A 540 19.38 -3.20 -14.61
CA VAL A 540 20.13 -3.36 -15.86
C VAL A 540 19.41 -2.62 -16.98
N ARG A 541 20.10 -1.64 -17.56
CA ARG A 541 19.72 -0.99 -18.81
C ARG A 541 20.57 -1.55 -19.93
N ARG A 542 20.03 -1.63 -21.14
CA ARG A 542 20.81 -1.97 -22.33
C ARG A 542 20.87 -0.77 -23.25
N ASN A 543 22.07 -0.45 -23.73
CA ASN A 543 22.22 0.58 -24.76
C ASN A 543 21.79 0.04 -26.14
N SER A 544 21.86 0.88 -27.16
CA SER A 544 21.53 0.52 -28.56
C SER A 544 22.30 -0.70 -29.06
N ASN A 545 23.50 -0.93 -28.54
CA ASN A 545 24.38 -2.03 -28.93
C ASN A 545 24.13 -3.30 -28.12
N GLY A 546 23.13 -3.30 -27.23
CA GLY A 546 22.79 -4.43 -26.37
C GLY A 546 23.72 -4.62 -25.15
N GLU A 547 24.71 -3.74 -24.96
CA GLU A 547 25.61 -3.79 -23.81
C GLU A 547 24.85 -3.45 -22.53
N ALA A 548 25.10 -4.22 -21.47
CA ALA A 548 24.51 -3.98 -20.15
C ALA A 548 25.16 -2.76 -19.48
N ARG A 549 24.33 -1.94 -18.84
CA ARG A 549 24.69 -0.79 -18.01
C ARG A 549 23.91 -0.83 -16.71
N GLY A 550 24.51 -0.37 -15.64
CA GLY A 550 23.86 -0.24 -14.33
C GLY A 550 23.05 1.05 -14.22
N MET A 551 21.96 0.99 -13.46
CA MET A 551 21.18 2.16 -13.06
C MET A 551 20.77 2.01 -11.59
N LEU A 552 21.01 3.05 -10.80
CA LEU A 552 20.62 3.19 -9.40
C LEU A 552 19.26 3.91 -9.32
N ILE A 553 18.33 3.36 -8.55
CA ILE A 553 16.97 3.90 -8.36
C ILE A 553 16.62 3.96 -6.87
N ASP A 554 15.50 4.61 -6.56
CA ASP A 554 14.86 4.63 -5.24
C ASP A 554 15.63 5.39 -4.15
N PHE A 555 15.47 6.72 -4.14
CA PHE A 555 16.15 7.63 -3.19
C PHE A 555 15.31 7.95 -1.95
N ASP A 556 14.37 7.08 -1.59
CA ASP A 556 13.47 7.30 -0.45
C ASP A 556 14.17 7.27 0.91
N HIS A 557 15.26 6.52 1.02
CA HIS A 557 16.06 6.41 2.23
C HIS A 557 17.29 7.33 2.22
N SER A 558 17.46 8.12 1.17
CA SER A 558 18.66 8.93 1.01
C SER A 558 18.63 10.16 1.91
N ILE A 559 19.81 10.59 2.35
CA ILE A 559 20.00 11.75 3.22
C ILE A 559 21.13 12.64 2.69
N ALA A 560 21.16 13.89 3.10
CA ALA A 560 22.33 14.74 2.90
C ALA A 560 23.43 14.36 3.91
N ILE A 561 24.68 14.17 3.46
CA ILE A 561 25.82 13.81 4.32
C ILE A 561 26.16 14.94 5.30
N SER A 562 26.01 16.18 4.86
CA SER A 562 26.22 17.37 5.71
C SER A 562 25.13 17.59 6.76
N ASN A 563 23.97 16.93 6.64
CA ASN A 563 22.86 17.16 7.56
C ASN A 563 23.11 16.48 8.91
N THR A 564 23.35 17.28 9.95
CA THR A 564 23.68 16.81 11.29
C THR A 564 22.47 16.53 12.18
N ASP A 565 21.27 16.93 11.74
CA ASP A 565 20.09 17.00 12.58
C ASP A 565 19.14 15.80 12.39
N GLU A 566 19.40 14.94 11.39
CA GLU A 566 18.64 13.70 11.23
C GLU A 566 19.12 12.62 12.21
N PRO A 567 18.20 11.86 12.84
CA PRO A 567 18.60 10.77 13.70
C PRO A 567 19.39 9.73 12.90
N VAL A 568 20.58 9.41 13.39
CA VAL A 568 21.58 8.52 12.77
C VAL A 568 20.92 7.24 12.21
N HIS A 569 19.98 6.65 12.99
CA HIS A 569 19.16 5.51 12.60
C HIS A 569 17.67 5.66 12.98
N ALA A 570 17.00 6.70 12.46
CA ALA A 570 15.56 6.93 12.72
C ALA A 570 14.68 5.71 12.33
N GLU A 571 15.06 4.99 11.28
CA GLU A 571 14.40 3.79 10.81
C GLU A 571 15.50 2.76 10.51
N ARG A 572 15.41 1.51 11.01
CA ARG A 572 16.27 0.40 10.57
C ARG A 572 15.84 -0.04 9.17
N THR A 573 15.99 0.84 8.20
CA THR A 573 15.54 0.66 6.82
C THR A 573 16.63 0.08 5.97
N GLY A 574 16.26 -0.86 5.12
CA GLY A 574 17.15 -1.55 4.22
C GLY A 574 16.80 -3.03 4.12
N THR A 575 17.25 -3.65 3.05
CA THR A 575 17.09 -5.11 2.87
C THR A 575 18.05 -5.84 3.82
N LEU A 576 17.54 -6.58 4.82
CA LEU A 576 18.33 -7.14 5.95
C LEU A 576 19.65 -7.82 5.53
N GLN A 577 19.63 -8.66 4.49
CA GLN A 577 20.85 -9.33 4.00
C GLN A 577 21.94 -8.35 3.52
N PHE A 578 21.58 -7.15 3.08
CA PHE A 578 22.50 -6.15 2.55
C PHE A 578 22.76 -4.99 3.51
N MET A 579 21.99 -4.86 4.60
CA MET A 579 22.20 -3.80 5.59
C MET A 579 23.60 -3.88 6.23
N SER A 580 24.28 -2.74 6.40
CA SER A 580 25.60 -2.69 7.06
C SER A 580 25.53 -3.08 8.53
N ILE A 581 26.66 -3.54 9.08
CA ILE A 581 26.80 -3.89 10.51
C ILE A 581 26.47 -2.68 11.39
N SER A 582 26.96 -1.49 11.03
CA SER A 582 26.69 -0.25 11.77
C SER A 582 25.19 0.06 11.86
N ASN A 583 24.46 -0.10 10.75
CA ASN A 583 23.00 0.07 10.72
C ASN A 583 22.25 -1.01 11.52
N LEU A 584 22.69 -2.28 11.44
CA LEU A 584 22.08 -3.39 12.20
C LEU A 584 22.22 -3.20 13.71
N GLU A 585 23.40 -2.76 14.16
CA GLU A 585 23.73 -2.51 15.56
C GLU A 585 23.15 -1.20 16.11
N LYS A 586 22.59 -0.33 15.25
CA LYS A 586 22.20 1.04 15.60
C LYS A 586 23.36 1.81 16.24
N SER A 587 24.49 1.84 15.56
CA SER A 587 25.65 2.62 16.01
C SER A 587 25.30 4.12 16.15
N GLU A 588 25.94 4.85 17.05
CA GLU A 588 25.78 6.31 17.09
C GLU A 588 26.58 7.02 15.97
N LEU A 589 27.26 6.24 15.13
CA LEU A 589 28.07 6.73 14.02
C LEU A 589 27.22 7.20 12.86
N LYS A 590 27.51 8.41 12.38
CA LYS A 590 26.91 8.96 11.16
C LYS A 590 27.13 7.99 9.99
N PRO A 591 26.08 7.63 9.24
CA PRO A 591 26.21 6.79 8.05
C PRO A 591 27.16 7.42 7.04
N THR A 592 27.98 6.59 6.41
CA THR A 592 28.94 7.03 5.38
C THR A 592 28.74 6.23 4.10
N ALA A 593 29.50 6.59 3.05
CA ALA A 593 29.55 5.78 1.83
C ALA A 593 30.00 4.34 2.08
N LEU A 594 30.74 4.07 3.16
CA LEU A 594 31.20 2.72 3.48
C LEU A 594 30.06 1.77 3.83
N ASP A 595 28.95 2.27 4.39
CA ASP A 595 27.76 1.45 4.62
C ASP A 595 27.15 0.93 3.31
N ASP A 596 27.10 1.79 2.30
CA ASP A 596 26.63 1.45 0.95
C ASP A 596 27.64 0.53 0.22
N TRP A 597 28.95 0.69 0.45
CA TRP A 597 29.98 -0.24 -0.04
C TRP A 597 29.94 -1.62 0.62
N GLU A 598 29.70 -1.67 1.93
CA GLU A 598 29.49 -2.92 2.66
C GLU A 598 28.27 -3.65 2.10
N SER A 599 27.19 -2.92 1.83
CA SER A 599 25.99 -3.43 1.14
C SER A 599 26.32 -4.02 -0.23
N MET A 600 27.15 -3.35 -1.03
CA MET A 600 27.62 -3.85 -2.33
C MET A 600 28.43 -5.15 -2.18
N LEU A 601 29.35 -5.25 -1.21
CA LEU A 601 30.08 -6.49 -0.93
C LEU A 601 29.12 -7.64 -0.60
N TYR A 602 28.08 -7.37 0.19
CA TYR A 602 27.07 -8.35 0.53
C TYR A 602 26.24 -8.79 -0.68
N ILE A 603 25.86 -7.86 -1.56
CA ILE A 603 25.17 -8.15 -2.82
C ILE A 603 26.00 -9.07 -3.71
N LEU A 604 27.29 -8.80 -3.88
CA LEU A 604 28.19 -9.63 -4.67
C LEU A 604 28.29 -11.05 -4.11
N CYS A 605 28.44 -11.20 -2.79
CA CYS A 605 28.47 -12.50 -2.12
C CYS A 605 27.16 -13.27 -2.27
N TRP A 606 26.04 -12.56 -2.10
CA TRP A 606 24.70 -13.13 -2.20
C TRP A 606 24.39 -13.63 -3.61
N VAL A 607 24.61 -12.79 -4.62
CA VAL A 607 24.38 -13.15 -6.03
C VAL A 607 25.35 -14.23 -6.49
N GLY A 608 26.60 -14.21 -6.03
CA GLY A 608 27.58 -15.28 -6.28
C GLY A 608 27.14 -16.64 -5.73
N THR A 609 26.42 -16.66 -4.61
CA THR A 609 25.97 -17.88 -3.93
C THR A 609 24.63 -18.39 -4.44
N PHE A 610 23.65 -17.49 -4.59
CA PHE A 610 22.27 -17.87 -4.89
C PHE A 610 21.87 -17.62 -6.35
N GLY A 611 22.71 -16.96 -7.14
CA GLY A 611 22.35 -16.50 -8.49
C GLY A 611 21.34 -15.35 -8.46
N TRP A 612 20.84 -14.98 -9.64
CA TRP A 612 19.96 -13.83 -9.86
C TRP A 612 18.60 -14.16 -10.46
N ASN A 613 18.40 -15.40 -10.95
CA ASN A 613 17.10 -15.88 -11.44
C ASN A 613 16.96 -17.40 -11.28
N SER A 614 15.80 -17.94 -11.63
CA SER A 614 15.50 -19.37 -11.48
C SER A 614 16.46 -20.30 -12.23
N LYS A 615 17.06 -19.84 -13.33
CA LYS A 615 18.02 -20.63 -14.14
C LYS A 615 19.44 -20.61 -13.59
N THR A 616 19.78 -19.60 -12.78
CA THR A 616 21.12 -19.42 -12.21
C THR A 616 21.19 -19.79 -10.73
N ARG A 617 20.06 -20.17 -10.14
CA ARG A 617 20.01 -20.73 -8.80
C ARG A 617 20.71 -22.10 -8.77
N PRO A 618 21.40 -22.43 -7.67
CA PRO A 618 21.92 -23.79 -7.48
C PRO A 618 20.75 -24.79 -7.48
N ASP A 619 20.96 -25.96 -8.10
CA ASP A 619 19.92 -26.99 -8.20
C ASP A 619 19.34 -27.37 -6.82
N LYS A 620 18.01 -27.47 -6.74
CA LYS A 620 17.27 -27.95 -5.55
C LYS A 620 17.47 -29.45 -5.28
N THR A 621 18.33 -30.15 -6.03
CA THR A 621 18.45 -31.63 -6.08
C THR A 621 19.16 -32.26 -4.86
N GLY A 622 18.81 -31.82 -3.66
CA GLY A 622 19.17 -32.51 -2.43
C GLY A 622 18.45 -31.91 -1.24
N SER A 623 17.31 -32.48 -0.88
CA SER A 623 16.51 -32.22 0.34
C SER A 623 17.24 -32.64 1.65
N GLY A 624 18.55 -32.40 1.71
CA GLY A 624 19.45 -32.73 2.82
C GLY A 624 20.78 -31.98 2.82
N LYS A 625 20.96 -30.93 2.00
CA LYS A 625 22.14 -30.05 2.12
C LYS A 625 21.92 -29.07 3.27
N ALA A 626 22.93 -28.93 4.13
CA ALA A 626 22.93 -27.94 5.21
C ALA A 626 22.65 -26.53 4.65
N PRO A 627 21.94 -25.67 5.40
CA PRO A 627 21.72 -24.29 4.99
C PRO A 627 23.05 -23.59 4.75
N LYS A 628 23.14 -22.85 3.65
CA LYS A 628 24.27 -21.98 3.31
C LYS A 628 24.54 -20.99 4.43
N LYS A 629 25.81 -20.72 4.75
CA LYS A 629 26.21 -19.77 5.81
C LYS A 629 25.58 -18.39 5.64
N LEU A 630 25.47 -17.93 4.40
CA LEU A 630 24.86 -16.63 4.06
C LEU A 630 23.39 -16.49 4.48
N HIS A 631 22.67 -17.58 4.76
CA HIS A 631 21.32 -17.46 5.31
C HIS A 631 21.30 -16.71 6.66
N ARG A 632 22.39 -16.79 7.45
CA ARG A 632 22.51 -16.04 8.72
C ARG A 632 22.53 -14.53 8.54
N TRP A 633 22.73 -14.02 7.33
CA TRP A 633 22.71 -12.57 7.07
C TRP A 633 21.29 -11.99 7.00
N HIS A 634 20.23 -12.81 7.03
CA HIS A 634 18.84 -12.32 7.08
C HIS A 634 17.93 -13.11 8.03
N GLN A 635 18.47 -14.12 8.72
CA GLN A 635 17.72 -14.96 9.65
C GLN A 635 18.18 -14.70 11.08
N GLY A 636 17.22 -14.54 11.98
CA GLY A 636 17.47 -14.25 13.39
C GLY A 636 17.09 -12.82 13.78
N THR A 637 17.50 -12.43 14.98
CA THR A 637 17.43 -11.05 15.44
C THR A 637 18.45 -10.19 14.69
N LEU A 638 18.28 -8.87 14.74
CA LEU A 638 19.21 -7.95 14.07
C LEU A 638 20.62 -8.01 14.66
N GLU A 639 20.73 -8.33 15.95
CA GLU A 639 21.99 -8.56 16.64
C GLU A 639 22.66 -9.85 16.14
N GLU A 640 21.91 -10.96 16.06
CA GLU A 640 22.42 -12.23 15.51
C GLU A 640 22.91 -12.07 14.05
N ILE A 641 22.22 -11.26 13.25
CA ILE A 641 22.62 -10.95 11.88
C ILE A 641 23.92 -10.13 11.86
N ALA A 642 24.06 -9.12 12.72
CA ALA A 642 25.27 -8.31 12.84
C ALA A 642 26.48 -9.15 13.26
N ASP A 643 26.30 -10.00 14.27
CA ASP A 643 27.34 -10.92 14.77
C ASP A 643 27.80 -11.90 13.70
N ALA A 644 26.86 -12.47 12.94
CA ALA A 644 27.19 -13.35 11.83
C ALA A 644 28.04 -12.62 10.77
N LYS A 645 27.68 -11.39 10.41
CA LYS A 645 28.44 -10.58 9.45
C LYS A 645 29.82 -10.21 9.97
N ARG A 646 29.95 -9.78 11.24
CA ARG A 646 31.25 -9.50 11.85
C ARG A 646 32.15 -10.74 11.86
N ALA A 647 31.63 -11.90 12.27
CA ALA A 647 32.38 -13.14 12.28
C ALA A 647 32.83 -13.56 10.86
N ASP A 648 31.96 -13.41 9.87
CA ASP A 648 32.25 -13.80 8.49
C ASP A 648 33.27 -12.85 7.81
N LEU A 649 33.34 -11.58 8.21
CA LEU A 649 34.30 -10.60 7.71
C LEU A 649 35.62 -10.56 8.50
N HIS A 650 35.66 -11.15 9.71
CA HIS A 650 36.74 -10.99 10.68
C HIS A 650 38.14 -11.28 10.13
N ASP A 651 38.31 -12.40 9.44
CA ASP A 651 39.59 -12.74 8.83
C ASP A 651 39.40 -13.40 7.47
N LYS A 652 40.51 -13.54 6.75
CA LYS A 652 40.54 -14.12 5.40
C LYS A 652 39.98 -15.54 5.38
N LYS A 653 40.24 -16.36 6.41
CA LYS A 653 39.80 -17.75 6.47
C LYS A 653 38.28 -17.84 6.62
N HIS A 654 37.71 -17.02 7.49
CA HIS A 654 36.26 -16.96 7.69
C HIS A 654 35.56 -16.47 6.42
N PHE A 655 36.08 -15.43 5.78
CA PHE A 655 35.51 -14.93 4.53
C PHE A 655 35.63 -15.94 3.37
N GLN A 656 36.75 -16.67 3.29
CA GLN A 656 36.92 -17.74 2.29
C GLN A 656 35.87 -18.85 2.43
N ASN A 657 35.35 -19.09 3.64
CA ASN A 657 34.23 -20.02 3.81
C ASN A 657 32.96 -19.53 3.11
N ILE A 658 32.68 -18.22 3.13
CA ILE A 658 31.55 -17.63 2.39
C ILE A 658 31.78 -17.79 0.89
N ILE A 659 32.97 -17.43 0.42
CA ILE A 659 33.33 -17.54 -0.99
C ILE A 659 33.21 -19.01 -1.47
N SER A 660 33.61 -19.97 -0.65
CA SER A 660 33.55 -21.39 -1.01
C SER A 660 32.14 -21.90 -1.36
N GLU A 661 31.10 -21.18 -0.90
CA GLU A 661 29.70 -21.52 -1.15
C GLU A 661 29.13 -21.01 -2.48
N PHE A 662 29.88 -20.17 -3.21
CA PHE A 662 29.43 -19.60 -4.48
C PHE A 662 29.03 -20.71 -5.47
N ASN A 663 28.03 -20.41 -6.29
CA ASN A 663 27.51 -21.33 -7.28
C ASN A 663 28.54 -21.55 -8.41
N ARG A 664 29.32 -22.63 -8.30
CA ARG A 664 30.30 -23.05 -9.33
C ARG A 664 29.66 -23.40 -10.69
N GLY A 665 28.34 -23.56 -10.75
CA GLY A 665 27.60 -23.72 -12.00
C GLY A 665 27.49 -22.41 -12.80
N LEU A 666 27.80 -21.25 -12.21
CA LEU A 666 27.82 -19.98 -12.92
C LEU A 666 29.10 -19.85 -13.75
N LYS A 667 28.93 -19.68 -15.06
CA LYS A 667 30.06 -19.40 -15.96
C LYS A 667 30.76 -18.10 -15.54
N ASN A 668 32.09 -18.13 -15.50
CA ASN A 668 32.95 -17.00 -15.12
C ASN A 668 32.80 -16.51 -13.67
N ILE A 669 32.36 -17.38 -12.75
CA ILE A 669 32.26 -17.05 -11.32
C ILE A 669 33.60 -16.70 -10.67
N ASP A 670 34.71 -17.15 -11.25
CA ASP A 670 36.08 -16.81 -10.86
C ASP A 670 36.38 -15.31 -10.89
N LEU A 671 35.73 -14.57 -11.79
CA LEU A 671 35.82 -13.11 -11.82
C LEU A 671 35.24 -12.50 -10.54
N LEU A 672 34.12 -13.05 -10.06
CA LEU A 672 33.47 -12.58 -8.84
C LEU A 672 34.30 -12.95 -7.60
N PHE A 673 34.92 -14.13 -7.60
CA PHE A 673 35.86 -14.54 -6.54
C PHE A 673 36.98 -13.53 -6.34
N GLY A 674 37.72 -13.23 -7.41
CA GLY A 674 38.82 -12.28 -7.33
C GLY A 674 38.36 -10.87 -6.97
N LEU A 675 37.16 -10.46 -7.41
CA LEU A 675 36.60 -9.16 -7.09
C LEU A 675 36.25 -9.03 -5.60
N VAL A 676 35.51 -9.98 -5.02
CA VAL A 676 35.08 -9.87 -3.61
C VAL A 676 36.26 -9.96 -2.64
N GLU A 677 37.31 -10.73 -2.96
CA GLU A 677 38.53 -10.77 -2.14
C GLU A 677 39.25 -9.41 -2.15
N LYS A 678 39.37 -8.76 -3.32
CA LYS A 678 39.98 -7.43 -3.42
C LYS A 678 39.15 -6.36 -2.71
N LEU A 679 37.83 -6.37 -2.87
CA LEU A 679 36.95 -5.41 -2.18
C LEU A 679 37.00 -5.60 -0.66
N ARG A 680 36.97 -6.85 -0.16
CA ARG A 680 37.17 -7.11 1.28
C ARG A 680 38.53 -6.60 1.73
N TYR A 681 39.59 -6.84 0.97
CA TYR A 681 40.93 -6.41 1.35
C TYR A 681 40.96 -4.89 1.60
N VAL A 682 40.44 -4.09 0.65
CA VAL A 682 40.38 -2.63 0.81
C VAL A 682 39.44 -2.23 1.96
N LEU A 683 38.26 -2.84 2.06
CA LEU A 683 37.26 -2.47 3.05
C LEU A 683 37.65 -2.87 4.49
N ILE A 684 38.40 -3.97 4.66
CA ILE A 684 38.65 -4.60 5.97
C ILE A 684 40.13 -4.72 6.32
N ASP A 685 40.99 -5.15 5.39
CA ASP A 685 42.35 -5.58 5.70
C ASP A 685 43.44 -4.50 5.49
N GLU A 686 43.20 -3.52 4.61
CA GLU A 686 44.22 -2.54 4.16
C GLU A 686 44.45 -1.41 5.19
N HIS A 687 45.06 -1.73 6.35
CA HIS A 687 45.36 -0.75 7.39
C HIS A 687 46.58 -1.10 8.28
N PRO A 688 47.17 -0.09 8.96
CA PRO A 688 48.29 -0.30 9.89
C PRO A 688 47.91 -1.24 11.05
N ASP A 689 48.93 -1.90 11.62
CA ASP A 689 48.91 -3.20 12.32
C ASP A 689 47.92 -3.42 13.49
N LYS A 690 47.06 -2.47 13.85
CA LYS A 690 46.11 -2.55 14.97
C LYS A 690 44.63 -2.71 14.60
N LEU A 691 44.23 -2.61 13.33
CA LEU A 691 42.80 -2.58 12.90
C LEU A 691 42.38 -3.78 12.04
N ARG A 692 42.99 -4.95 12.26
CA ARG A 692 42.73 -6.11 11.41
C ARG A 692 41.36 -6.73 11.75
N GLY A 693 40.52 -6.85 10.73
CA GLY A 693 39.26 -7.60 10.82
C GLY A 693 38.04 -6.77 11.19
N ALA A 694 36.98 -7.46 11.58
CA ALA A 694 35.64 -6.90 11.76
C ALA A 694 35.09 -7.01 13.20
N LEU A 695 35.83 -7.67 14.11
CA LEU A 695 35.42 -7.83 15.50
C LEU A 695 35.80 -6.59 16.31
N LYS A 696 34.99 -6.27 17.32
CA LYS A 696 35.28 -5.22 18.29
C LYS A 696 36.35 -5.71 19.27
N ASP A 697 37.31 -4.86 19.60
CA ASP A 697 38.19 -5.14 20.74
C ASP A 697 37.42 -4.84 22.01
N MET A 698 37.40 -5.81 22.93
CA MET A 698 36.65 -5.70 24.19
C MET A 698 37.55 -5.99 25.38
N ASP A 699 37.29 -5.31 26.49
CA ASP A 699 37.94 -5.54 27.78
C ASP A 699 36.88 -5.76 28.86
N MET A 700 37.23 -6.54 29.88
CA MET A 700 36.36 -6.76 31.03
C MET A 700 36.83 -5.86 32.17
N GLN A 701 36.02 -4.88 32.53
CA GLN A 701 36.32 -3.97 33.62
C GLN A 701 35.37 -4.22 34.79
N SER A 702 35.89 -4.18 36.01
CA SER A 702 35.08 -4.31 37.21
C SER A 702 34.33 -3.01 37.48
N ASN A 703 33.00 -3.06 37.46
CA ASN A 703 32.16 -1.94 37.87
C ASN A 703 32.23 -1.81 39.40
N THR A 704 32.83 -0.71 39.87
CA THR A 704 33.06 -0.47 41.30
C THR A 704 31.80 -0.17 42.09
N GLU A 705 30.68 0.17 41.43
CA GLU A 705 29.40 0.46 42.10
C GLU A 705 28.49 -0.76 42.20
N THR A 706 28.49 -1.64 41.19
CA THR A 706 27.61 -2.82 41.13
C THR A 706 28.32 -4.14 41.48
N GLY A 707 29.66 -4.15 41.48
CA GLY A 707 30.47 -5.35 41.68
C GLY A 707 30.40 -6.36 40.53
N MET A 708 29.79 -5.98 39.40
CA MET A 708 29.72 -6.80 38.18
C MET A 708 30.88 -6.48 37.22
N LEU A 709 31.21 -7.45 36.35
CA LEU A 709 32.11 -7.23 35.23
C LEU A 709 31.32 -6.65 34.06
N ASP A 710 31.67 -5.43 33.64
CA ASP A 710 31.13 -4.80 32.45
C ASP A 710 32.06 -5.08 31.27
N ILE A 711 31.47 -5.45 30.12
CA ILE A 711 32.19 -5.55 28.86
C ILE A 711 32.27 -4.14 28.26
N VAL A 712 33.49 -3.62 28.13
CA VAL A 712 33.75 -2.31 27.53
C VAL A 712 34.34 -2.53 26.15
N VAL A 713 33.74 -1.91 25.13
CA VAL A 713 34.32 -1.88 23.77
C VAL A 713 35.46 -0.86 23.78
N LEU A 714 36.69 -1.34 23.55
CA LEU A 714 37.89 -0.51 23.49
C LEU A 714 38.04 0.18 22.12
N SER A 715 37.70 -0.52 21.04
CA SER A 715 37.71 0.03 19.67
C SER A 715 36.77 -0.76 18.74
N ASP A 716 36.19 -0.07 17.76
CA ASP A 716 35.45 -0.69 16.65
C ASP A 716 36.16 -0.38 15.32
N PRO A 717 36.65 -1.40 14.59
CA PRO A 717 37.38 -1.17 13.34
C PRO A 717 36.51 -0.46 12.27
N PHE A 718 35.19 -0.58 12.32
CA PHE A 718 34.31 0.15 11.39
C PHE A 718 34.17 1.64 11.73
N GLU A 719 34.22 1.99 13.02
CA GLU A 719 34.23 3.38 13.48
C GLU A 719 35.45 4.13 12.96
N GLU A 720 36.63 3.53 13.13
CA GLU A 720 37.87 4.14 12.70
C GLU A 720 37.98 4.26 11.17
N ARG A 721 37.42 3.30 10.43
CA ARG A 721 37.34 3.36 8.96
C ARG A 721 36.38 4.44 8.47
N ALA A 722 35.28 4.69 9.18
CA ALA A 722 34.33 5.73 8.83
C ALA A 722 35.02 7.11 8.77
N ALA A 723 36.06 7.36 9.57
CA ALA A 723 36.85 8.60 9.49
C ALA A 723 37.60 8.78 8.16
N LYS A 724 37.89 7.69 7.43
CA LYS A 724 38.62 7.69 6.15
C LYS A 724 37.75 7.25 4.97
N TRP A 725 36.42 7.38 5.10
CA TRP A 725 35.47 6.83 4.14
C TRP A 725 35.72 7.26 2.69
N LYS A 726 36.22 8.49 2.46
CA LYS A 726 36.52 9.01 1.11
C LYS A 726 37.64 8.24 0.41
N GLU A 727 38.79 8.11 1.07
CA GLU A 727 39.98 7.43 0.55
C GLU A 727 39.69 5.95 0.25
N LEU A 728 38.98 5.29 1.18
CA LEU A 728 38.56 3.90 1.01
C LEU A 728 37.54 3.73 -0.11
N SER A 729 36.55 4.64 -0.23
CA SER A 729 35.54 4.59 -1.29
C SER A 729 36.16 4.77 -2.69
N GLU A 730 37.15 5.66 -2.84
CA GLU A 730 37.87 5.85 -4.09
C GLU A 730 38.67 4.59 -4.49
N SER A 731 39.32 3.96 -3.51
CA SER A 731 40.07 2.71 -3.70
C SER A 731 39.13 1.54 -4.07
N LEU A 732 37.99 1.42 -3.39
CA LEU A 732 36.95 0.43 -3.70
C LEU A 732 36.36 0.61 -5.10
N LEU A 733 36.10 1.86 -5.49
CA LEU A 733 35.61 2.18 -6.83
C LEU A 733 36.61 1.77 -7.90
N THR A 734 37.90 2.07 -7.69
CA THR A 734 38.97 1.69 -8.61
C THR A 734 39.02 0.17 -8.82
N VAL A 735 38.99 -0.61 -7.74
CA VAL A 735 38.97 -2.09 -7.81
C VAL A 735 37.78 -2.61 -8.63
N LEU A 736 36.59 -2.03 -8.43
CA LEU A 736 35.37 -2.44 -9.09
C LEU A 736 35.37 -2.05 -10.58
N GLU A 737 35.82 -0.84 -10.91
CA GLU A 737 35.92 -0.35 -12.29
C GLU A 737 36.95 -1.11 -13.12
N ASP A 738 38.13 -1.39 -12.55
CA ASP A 738 39.16 -2.20 -13.21
C ASP A 738 38.63 -3.61 -13.54
N SER A 739 37.91 -4.20 -12.60
CA SER A 739 37.29 -5.52 -12.79
C SER A 739 36.22 -5.50 -13.88
N ALA A 740 35.41 -4.43 -13.94
CA ALA A 740 34.43 -4.24 -15.01
C ALA A 740 35.09 -4.00 -16.37
N GLN A 741 36.18 -3.23 -16.43
CA GLN A 741 36.91 -2.95 -17.67
C GLN A 741 37.56 -4.21 -18.23
N GLN A 742 38.28 -4.98 -17.41
CA GLN A 742 38.85 -6.27 -17.81
C GLN A 742 37.77 -7.23 -18.33
N THR A 743 36.59 -7.19 -17.71
CA THR A 743 35.43 -8.00 -18.10
C THR A 743 34.85 -7.55 -19.44
N ARG A 744 34.73 -6.24 -19.70
CA ARG A 744 34.29 -5.68 -21.00
C ARG A 744 35.23 -6.12 -22.12
N GLU A 745 36.55 -6.05 -21.89
CA GLU A 745 37.56 -6.47 -22.86
C GLU A 745 37.49 -7.96 -23.16
N ARG A 746 37.23 -8.80 -22.15
CA ARG A 746 36.99 -10.24 -22.36
C ARG A 746 35.74 -10.46 -23.20
N LEU A 747 34.62 -9.81 -22.89
CA LEU A 747 33.37 -9.96 -23.66
C LEU A 747 33.55 -9.57 -25.13
N ARG A 748 34.27 -8.48 -25.43
CA ARG A 748 34.55 -8.02 -26.81
C ARG A 748 35.46 -8.94 -27.62
N LYS A 749 36.16 -9.89 -26.99
CA LYS A 749 37.01 -10.87 -27.70
C LYS A 749 36.25 -12.12 -28.16
N TYR A 750 35.02 -12.33 -27.68
CA TYR A 750 34.21 -13.53 -27.97
C TYR A 750 32.98 -13.26 -28.86
N PHE A 751 32.75 -11.99 -29.22
CA PHE A 751 31.77 -11.51 -30.19
C PHE A 751 32.49 -10.63 -31.20
#